data_AF-A0A8H5G2L9-F1
#
_entry.id   AF-A0A8H5G2L9-F1
#
_cell.length_a   1.000
_cell.length_b   1.000
_cell.length_c   1.000
_cell.angle_alpha   90.00
_cell.angle_beta   90.00
_cell.angle_gamma   90.00
#
_symmetry.space_group_name_H-M   'P 1'
#
loop_
_entity.id
_entity.type
_entity.pdbx_description
1 polymer ?
#
loop_
_entity_poly.entity_id
_entity_poly.type
_entity_poly.pdbx_seq_one_letter_code
_entity_poly.pdbx_strand_id
1 'polypeptide(L)'
;MSMFNEAQGVAINGGKFINNPTTYNQSGPTGIDILYEASTPEASVDAKERSYAPSCYAGTREQYIVDITNWATAKNEDGAIPPLYWMKGPAAVGKSAIAQTCAEHLKISGNLAAAFFFSVNGRRKDHTRFFPTLAYQLSTILPDYREILNRKIFVDRTLVKKTMPSQFRSLIVEPLQELRELGKDVRRRAIFVDGLDECQSTSAQMEIIEIIASSIRAGSTPFRWAVFSREESHIISAFASFTESSLCHSVLLSISRRADGEIELYLRGGFENILRRRNLLHLSSSWPTGEQIQRLVNAAAGLFAHPATVLRFVDRHSYSGFEGTLEAVLNPIAQHGPQSSSAYAELDALYTLILQRVPSNILSSMQLFFSQMVHDDSVVGTQWFLAGLCNGVGISEGTLRGIYHHLQAVIDCREYPPLTLDGTINLERSYFDHDLPSASKSSLNRTLSRVHGAIVFRHKSFYDFLRDPTRSSSFCVSTPATHQNLFDCFMRQHHHYASSYVVQGTKLVLKPGMASSSSSLSWPRGSEYVDSYLKMFAFFSISLSLSHDSPWLRTFLEVVPSRSLQKLAELDYRKCLLGYIMLNGIGVFSKSCLIGLSKAGISIINEGSELIQLKDYNKFDPEIFLAMVERLERVGIIRSYHPQFGSSRVASILHAVSRQRLSGKNFGLYKLGHGDRSVIWYWEFDTEKRYFHEFRTVNYEETMAFYKAEKFTMWDFDELQHRRAVKDKHRDGREVTEQQKGRSDDKDGLDDSVIPLAMV
;
A
#
# COMPACT_ATOMS: atom_id res chain seq x y z
N MET A 1 -2.47 -14.35 -36.91
CA MET A 1 -3.71 -14.67 -37.65
C MET A 1 -3.32 -15.15 -39.03
N SER A 2 -3.87 -16.28 -39.49
CA SER A 2 -3.65 -16.80 -40.85
C SER A 2 -4.39 -15.91 -41.84
N MET A 3 -3.71 -15.50 -42.91
CA MET A 3 -4.23 -14.55 -43.91
C MET A 3 -5.34 -15.16 -44.81
N PHE A 4 -5.54 -16.50 -44.75
CA PHE A 4 -6.50 -17.23 -45.57
C PHE A 4 -7.16 -18.37 -44.77
N ASN A 5 -7.94 -18.05 -43.74
CA ASN A 5 -8.79 -19.07 -43.13
C ASN A 5 -9.99 -19.35 -44.06
N GLU A 6 -10.23 -20.63 -44.35
CA GLU A 6 -11.38 -21.16 -45.12
C GLU A 6 -11.42 -20.89 -46.64
N ALA A 7 -10.36 -20.35 -47.25
CA ALA A 7 -10.31 -20.22 -48.70
C ALA A 7 -9.99 -21.57 -49.39
N GLN A 8 -10.77 -21.94 -50.42
CA GLN A 8 -10.48 -23.07 -51.30
C GLN A 8 -10.35 -22.61 -52.76
N GLY A 9 -9.40 -23.18 -53.50
CA GLY A 9 -9.20 -22.89 -54.93
C GLY A 9 -8.38 -21.64 -55.27
N VAL A 10 -7.57 -21.12 -54.34
CA VAL A 10 -6.74 -19.94 -54.60
C VAL A 10 -5.41 -20.34 -55.25
N ALA A 11 -5.19 -19.90 -56.48
CA ALA A 11 -3.90 -20.00 -57.18
C ALA A 11 -3.30 -18.60 -57.33
N ILE A 12 -2.15 -18.38 -56.69
CA ILE A 12 -1.40 -17.12 -56.76
C ILE A 12 -0.09 -17.40 -57.50
N ASN A 13 0.07 -16.80 -58.67
CA ASN A 13 1.28 -16.91 -59.48
C ASN A 13 2.07 -15.60 -59.44
N GLY A 14 3.15 -15.59 -58.64
CA GLY A 14 4.09 -14.47 -58.52
C GLY A 14 3.74 -13.46 -57.42
N GLY A 15 4.78 -12.96 -56.74
CA GLY A 15 4.70 -11.97 -55.65
C GLY A 15 5.50 -12.37 -54.41
N LYS A 16 6.19 -11.42 -53.78
CA LYS A 16 6.93 -11.64 -52.52
C LYS A 16 5.99 -11.33 -51.34
N PHE A 17 5.48 -12.36 -50.68
CA PHE A 17 4.63 -12.22 -49.50
C PHE A 17 5.49 -11.94 -48.27
N ILE A 18 5.47 -10.69 -47.81
CA ILE A 18 6.07 -10.30 -46.54
C ILE A 18 4.94 -10.30 -45.52
N ASN A 19 4.85 -11.37 -44.73
CA ASN A 19 4.10 -11.29 -43.48
C ASN A 19 4.91 -10.38 -42.57
N ASN A 20 4.54 -9.10 -42.50
CA ASN A 20 4.97 -8.24 -41.41
C ASN A 20 4.08 -8.63 -40.23
N PRO A 21 4.50 -9.51 -39.30
CA PRO A 21 3.92 -9.41 -37.98
C PRO A 21 4.07 -7.95 -37.60
N THR A 22 3.01 -7.30 -37.18
CA THR A 22 3.13 -6.02 -36.49
C THR A 22 3.90 -6.27 -35.19
N THR A 23 5.22 -6.50 -35.29
CA THR A 23 6.18 -6.06 -34.31
C THR A 23 6.09 -4.54 -34.37
N TYR A 24 5.08 -3.99 -33.68
CA TYR A 24 5.17 -2.66 -33.14
C TYR A 24 6.57 -2.58 -32.54
N ASN A 25 7.44 -1.73 -33.09
CA ASN A 25 8.71 -1.40 -32.46
C ASN A 25 8.36 -0.95 -31.04
N GLN A 26 8.56 -1.82 -30.05
CA GLN A 26 8.05 -1.65 -28.69
C GLN A 26 8.89 -0.61 -27.96
N SER A 27 8.66 0.67 -28.25
CA SER A 27 9.09 1.76 -27.39
C SER A 27 8.05 1.94 -26.27
N GLY A 28 7.99 1.00 -25.32
CA GLY A 28 7.09 1.08 -24.16
C GLY A 28 6.87 -0.25 -23.43
N PRO A 29 6.34 -0.22 -22.19
CA PRO A 29 6.09 -1.43 -21.40
C PRO A 29 5.00 -2.31 -22.04
N THR A 30 5.19 -3.64 -22.00
CA THR A 30 4.19 -4.61 -22.44
C THR A 30 2.97 -4.61 -21.51
N GLY A 31 1.87 -5.26 -21.92
CA GLY A 31 0.70 -5.43 -21.06
C GLY A 31 1.04 -6.19 -19.77
N ILE A 32 1.96 -7.15 -19.85
CA ILE A 32 2.42 -7.86 -18.66
C ILE A 32 3.30 -7.00 -17.75
N ASP A 33 4.14 -6.12 -18.29
CA ASP A 33 4.94 -5.22 -17.45
C ASP A 33 4.03 -4.28 -16.64
N ILE A 34 2.95 -3.81 -17.26
CA ILE A 34 1.91 -3.00 -16.60
C ILE A 34 1.20 -3.81 -15.50
N LEU A 35 0.88 -5.08 -15.78
CA LEU A 35 0.28 -5.98 -14.78
C LEU A 35 1.22 -6.21 -13.59
N TYR A 36 2.50 -6.44 -13.87
CA TYR A 36 3.52 -6.63 -12.83
C TYR A 36 3.64 -5.39 -11.94
N GLU A 37 3.67 -4.19 -12.50
CA GLU A 37 3.72 -2.94 -11.72
C GLU A 37 2.47 -2.75 -10.83
N ALA A 38 1.30 -3.20 -11.31
CA ALA A 38 0.05 -3.18 -10.55
C ALA A 38 -0.05 -4.30 -9.50
N SER A 39 0.78 -5.35 -9.59
CA SER A 39 0.78 -6.48 -8.66
C SER A 39 1.54 -6.21 -7.35
N THR A 40 1.49 -7.16 -6.41
CA THR A 40 2.32 -7.23 -5.19
C THR A 40 3.03 -8.59 -5.18
N PRO A 41 4.12 -8.76 -5.94
CA PRO A 41 4.86 -10.02 -5.98
C PRO A 41 5.29 -10.50 -4.58
N GLU A 42 5.50 -9.58 -3.65
CA GLU A 42 5.87 -9.83 -2.25
C GLU A 42 4.82 -10.62 -1.45
N ALA A 43 3.58 -10.72 -1.97
CA ALA A 43 2.50 -11.50 -1.37
C ALA A 43 2.50 -12.98 -1.78
N SER A 44 3.22 -13.36 -2.85
CA SER A 44 3.26 -14.74 -3.40
C SER A 44 3.96 -15.71 -2.45
N VAL A 45 3.70 -17.02 -2.54
CA VAL A 45 4.20 -18.06 -1.58
C VAL A 45 5.71 -17.96 -1.28
N ASP A 46 6.52 -17.87 -2.33
CA ASP A 46 7.99 -17.98 -2.34
C ASP A 46 8.70 -16.64 -2.58
N ALA A 47 8.03 -15.53 -2.30
CA ALA A 47 8.63 -14.21 -2.42
C ALA A 47 9.80 -14.03 -1.43
N LYS A 48 10.85 -13.30 -1.83
CA LYS A 48 12.01 -13.02 -0.96
C LYS A 48 11.61 -12.34 0.34
N GLU A 49 10.61 -11.47 0.30
CA GLU A 49 10.05 -10.76 1.46
C GLU A 49 9.41 -11.70 2.48
N ARG A 50 9.21 -12.96 2.09
CA ARG A 50 8.64 -14.05 2.88
C ARG A 50 9.64 -15.18 3.15
N SER A 51 10.95 -14.92 2.99
CA SER A 51 12.00 -15.91 3.34
C SER A 51 11.90 -16.40 4.80
N TYR A 52 11.21 -15.66 5.66
CA TYR A 52 10.92 -16.01 7.05
C TYR A 52 9.41 -16.05 7.33
N ALA A 53 8.59 -16.39 6.33
CA ALA A 53 7.17 -16.62 6.55
C ALA A 53 6.98 -17.73 7.60
N PRO A 54 5.92 -17.65 8.42
CA PRO A 54 5.60 -18.73 9.33
C PRO A 54 5.30 -19.99 8.51
N SER A 55 5.90 -21.12 8.90
CA SER A 55 5.58 -22.45 8.38
C SER A 55 5.39 -23.41 9.55
N CYS A 56 4.60 -24.46 9.32
CA CYS A 56 4.43 -25.51 10.31
C CYS A 56 5.74 -26.28 10.51
N TYR A 57 6.08 -26.55 11.78
CA TYR A 57 7.19 -27.44 12.10
C TYR A 57 6.76 -28.89 11.84
N ALA A 58 7.67 -29.73 11.35
CA ALA A 58 7.35 -31.13 11.01
C ALA A 58 6.70 -31.84 12.21
N GLY A 59 5.57 -32.54 11.96
CA GLY A 59 4.80 -33.19 13.01
C GLY A 59 3.83 -32.27 13.78
N THR A 60 3.71 -31.00 13.42
CA THR A 60 2.70 -30.07 13.98
C THR A 60 1.63 -29.76 12.95
N ARG A 61 0.37 -29.63 13.39
CA ARG A 61 -0.79 -29.32 12.54
C ARG A 61 -0.99 -30.27 11.35
N GLU A 62 -0.40 -31.47 11.38
CA GLU A 62 -0.41 -32.44 10.26
C GLU A 62 -1.82 -32.76 9.78
N GLN A 63 -2.77 -32.96 10.69
CA GLN A 63 -4.15 -33.23 10.32
C GLN A 63 -4.73 -32.13 9.43
N TYR A 64 -4.55 -30.86 9.80
CA TYR A 64 -5.02 -29.73 8.99
C TYR A 64 -4.31 -29.64 7.64
N ILE A 65 -3.00 -29.94 7.61
CA ILE A 65 -2.22 -29.93 6.37
C ILE A 65 -2.74 -31.01 5.40
N VAL A 66 -2.98 -32.22 5.91
CA VAL A 66 -3.55 -33.34 5.14
C VAL A 66 -4.96 -33.00 4.65
N ASP A 67 -5.84 -32.53 5.53
CA ASP A 67 -7.23 -32.22 5.19
C ASP A 67 -7.33 -31.16 4.09
N ILE A 68 -6.56 -30.08 4.21
CA ILE A 68 -6.54 -29.00 3.21
C ILE A 68 -5.92 -29.47 1.89
N THR A 69 -4.85 -30.27 1.94
CA THR A 69 -4.20 -30.78 0.72
C THR A 69 -5.13 -31.74 -0.03
N ASN A 70 -5.84 -32.60 0.69
CA ASN A 70 -6.86 -33.49 0.14
C ASN A 70 -8.03 -32.69 -0.45
N TRP A 71 -8.57 -31.73 0.29
CA TRP A 71 -9.62 -30.83 -0.19
C TRP A 71 -9.20 -30.10 -1.49
N ALA A 72 -7.98 -29.59 -1.54
CA ALA A 72 -7.45 -28.86 -2.69
C ALA A 72 -7.31 -29.72 -3.95
N THR A 73 -7.10 -31.03 -3.79
CA THR A 73 -6.86 -31.99 -4.87
C THR A 73 -8.04 -32.92 -5.18
N ALA A 74 -9.14 -32.79 -4.44
CA ALA A 74 -10.35 -33.59 -4.62
C ALA A 74 -10.96 -33.51 -6.04
N LYS A 75 -11.42 -34.66 -6.54
CA LYS A 75 -12.01 -34.83 -7.88
C LYS A 75 -13.48 -34.41 -7.91
N ASN A 76 -14.04 -34.28 -9.11
CA ASN A 76 -15.43 -33.84 -9.31
C ASN A 76 -16.49 -34.90 -9.01
N GLU A 77 -16.12 -36.17 -9.09
CA GLU A 77 -17.01 -37.30 -8.79
C GLU A 77 -17.51 -37.25 -7.34
N ASP A 78 -16.81 -36.51 -6.48
CA ASP A 78 -17.13 -36.41 -5.06
C ASP A 78 -18.35 -35.53 -4.77
N GLY A 79 -18.82 -34.65 -5.68
CA GLY A 79 -20.08 -33.87 -5.68
C GLY A 79 -20.47 -33.06 -4.42
N ALA A 80 -19.79 -33.29 -3.31
CA ALA A 80 -20.19 -33.02 -1.94
C ALA A 80 -19.10 -32.21 -1.21
N ILE A 81 -17.93 -32.02 -1.82
CA ILE A 81 -16.82 -31.27 -1.22
C ILE A 81 -16.87 -29.81 -1.68
N PRO A 82 -17.24 -28.87 -0.80
CA PRO A 82 -17.39 -27.46 -1.17
C PRO A 82 -16.11 -26.85 -1.76
N PRO A 83 -16.18 -26.05 -2.83
CA PRO A 83 -15.00 -25.48 -3.49
C PRO A 83 -14.43 -24.24 -2.78
N LEU A 84 -15.12 -23.71 -1.77
CA LEU A 84 -14.61 -22.69 -0.85
C LEU A 84 -14.29 -23.33 0.49
N TYR A 85 -13.09 -23.08 1.01
CA TYR A 85 -12.63 -23.51 2.32
C TYR A 85 -12.30 -22.28 3.16
N TRP A 86 -12.85 -22.17 4.35
CA TRP A 86 -12.60 -21.04 5.24
C TRP A 86 -12.08 -21.52 6.60
N MET A 87 -10.79 -21.30 6.85
CA MET A 87 -10.21 -21.49 8.18
C MET A 87 -10.31 -20.19 8.98
N LYS A 88 -11.14 -20.23 10.02
CA LYS A 88 -11.35 -19.08 10.91
C LYS A 88 -10.74 -19.33 12.28
N GLY A 89 -10.39 -18.25 12.97
CA GLY A 89 -9.95 -18.33 14.36
C GLY A 89 -9.16 -17.10 14.80
N PRO A 90 -8.81 -17.01 16.09
CA PRO A 90 -8.10 -15.87 16.67
C PRO A 90 -6.69 -15.67 16.12
N ALA A 91 -6.06 -14.55 16.48
CA ALA A 91 -4.64 -14.31 16.21
C ALA A 91 -3.79 -15.42 16.84
N ALA A 92 -2.56 -15.60 16.35
CA ALA A 92 -1.51 -16.36 17.04
C ALA A 92 -1.69 -17.89 17.16
N VAL A 93 -2.78 -18.48 16.65
CA VAL A 93 -3.00 -19.95 16.69
C VAL A 93 -2.30 -20.75 15.58
N GLY A 94 -1.74 -20.08 14.56
CA GLY A 94 -0.95 -20.73 13.50
C GLY A 94 -1.62 -20.85 12.12
N LYS A 95 -2.72 -20.15 11.85
CA LYS A 95 -3.41 -20.20 10.53
C LYS A 95 -2.47 -19.90 9.35
N SER A 96 -1.70 -18.81 9.41
CA SER A 96 -0.76 -18.45 8.34
C SER A 96 0.36 -19.49 8.14
N ALA A 97 0.76 -20.20 9.19
CA ALA A 97 1.73 -21.28 9.09
C ALA A 97 1.15 -22.48 8.32
N ILE A 98 -0.08 -22.87 8.64
CA ILE A 98 -0.81 -23.91 7.90
C ILE A 98 -1.00 -23.49 6.44
N ALA A 99 -1.46 -22.26 6.21
CA ALA A 99 -1.66 -21.72 4.85
C ALA A 99 -0.35 -21.75 4.03
N GLN A 100 0.76 -21.33 4.62
CA GLN A 100 2.08 -21.35 3.97
C GLN A 100 2.50 -22.78 3.61
N THR A 101 2.49 -23.70 4.59
CA THR A 101 2.93 -25.09 4.38
C THR A 101 2.06 -25.81 3.34
N CYS A 102 0.73 -25.65 3.40
CA CYS A 102 -0.16 -26.22 2.39
C CYS A 102 0.10 -25.62 0.99
N ALA A 103 0.29 -24.30 0.89
CA ALA A 103 0.57 -23.66 -0.39
C ALA A 103 1.92 -24.12 -0.98
N GLU A 104 2.95 -24.32 -0.16
CA GLU A 104 4.23 -24.89 -0.58
C GLU A 104 4.07 -26.32 -1.11
N HIS A 105 3.37 -27.20 -0.38
CA HIS A 105 3.09 -28.57 -0.84
C HIS A 105 2.30 -28.61 -2.16
N LEU A 106 1.29 -27.75 -2.30
CA LEU A 106 0.48 -27.66 -3.51
C LEU A 106 1.25 -27.04 -4.68
N LYS A 107 2.18 -26.12 -4.41
CA LYS A 107 3.07 -25.57 -5.44
C LYS A 107 4.03 -26.64 -5.97
N ILE A 108 4.67 -27.41 -5.08
CA ILE A 108 5.57 -28.51 -5.45
C ILE A 108 4.83 -29.58 -6.28
N SER A 109 3.60 -29.92 -5.90
CA SER A 109 2.78 -30.90 -6.63
C SER A 109 2.07 -30.34 -7.88
N GLY A 110 2.24 -29.06 -8.21
CA GLY A 110 1.62 -28.42 -9.39
C GLY A 110 0.10 -28.19 -9.28
N ASN A 111 -0.45 -28.24 -8.06
CA ASN A 111 -1.88 -28.06 -7.77
C ASN A 111 -2.22 -26.66 -7.21
N LEU A 112 -1.24 -25.78 -6.98
CA LEU A 112 -1.46 -24.38 -6.63
C LEU A 112 -1.54 -23.52 -7.90
N ALA A 113 -2.61 -22.74 -8.04
CA ALA A 113 -2.76 -21.75 -9.12
C ALA A 113 -2.14 -20.40 -8.75
N ALA A 114 -2.43 -19.91 -7.56
CA ALA A 114 -1.91 -18.66 -7.05
C ALA A 114 -2.05 -18.62 -5.52
N ALA A 115 -1.32 -17.74 -4.86
CA ALA A 115 -1.58 -17.41 -3.47
C ALA A 115 -1.33 -15.93 -3.18
N PHE A 116 -2.13 -15.37 -2.29
CA PHE A 116 -1.93 -14.02 -1.79
C PHE A 116 -2.03 -14.05 -0.28
N PHE A 117 -0.99 -13.61 0.42
CA PHE A 117 -1.07 -13.46 1.86
C PHE A 117 -0.96 -12.00 2.20
N PHE A 118 -2.07 -11.49 2.70
CA PHE A 118 -2.20 -10.16 3.24
C PHE A 118 -1.26 -9.98 4.43
N SER A 119 -0.90 -8.74 4.70
CA SER A 119 -0.15 -8.40 5.89
C SER A 119 -0.37 -6.96 6.30
N VAL A 120 -0.40 -6.69 7.61
CA VAL A 120 -0.31 -5.33 8.19
C VAL A 120 0.94 -4.57 7.71
N ASN A 121 1.93 -5.30 7.18
CA ASN A 121 3.17 -4.77 6.67
C ASN A 121 3.10 -4.42 5.17
N GLY A 122 3.51 -3.20 4.81
CA GLY A 122 3.81 -2.80 3.43
C GLY A 122 2.60 -2.81 2.48
N ARG A 123 2.82 -3.14 1.19
CA ARG A 123 1.74 -3.13 0.16
C ARG A 123 0.76 -4.31 0.29
N ARG A 124 1.06 -5.30 1.12
CA ARG A 124 0.24 -6.50 1.24
C ARG A 124 -1.11 -6.26 1.90
N LYS A 125 -1.34 -5.10 2.54
CA LYS A 125 -2.67 -4.66 3.02
C LYS A 125 -3.56 -4.05 1.92
N ASP A 126 -3.00 -3.71 0.75
CA ASP A 126 -3.70 -3.00 -0.32
C ASP A 126 -4.53 -3.96 -1.20
N HIS A 127 -5.85 -3.96 -1.00
CA HIS A 127 -6.78 -4.78 -1.75
C HIS A 127 -6.75 -4.51 -3.27
N THR A 128 -6.42 -3.30 -3.72
CA THR A 128 -6.47 -2.95 -5.16
C THR A 128 -5.47 -3.73 -6.00
N ARG A 129 -4.49 -4.36 -5.35
CA ARG A 129 -3.45 -5.20 -5.96
C ARG A 129 -3.80 -6.69 -5.92
N PHE A 130 -4.85 -7.10 -5.23
CA PHE A 130 -5.19 -8.51 -5.01
C PHE A 130 -5.39 -9.26 -6.34
N PHE A 131 -6.39 -8.88 -7.15
CA PHE A 131 -6.66 -9.54 -8.42
C PHE A 131 -5.57 -9.36 -9.48
N PRO A 132 -4.94 -8.18 -9.65
CA PRO A 132 -3.77 -8.04 -10.51
C PRO A 132 -2.64 -9.02 -10.14
N THR A 133 -2.43 -9.28 -8.84
CA THR A 133 -1.40 -10.22 -8.37
C THR A 133 -1.75 -11.66 -8.68
N LEU A 134 -3.01 -12.07 -8.47
CA LEU A 134 -3.47 -13.40 -8.84
C LEU A 134 -3.37 -13.62 -10.36
N ALA A 135 -3.81 -12.64 -11.16
CA ALA A 135 -3.70 -12.70 -12.61
C ALA A 135 -2.23 -12.77 -13.07
N TYR A 136 -1.33 -12.00 -12.46
CA TYR A 136 0.09 -12.11 -12.77
C TYR A 136 0.64 -13.52 -12.47
N GLN A 137 0.35 -14.08 -11.29
CA GLN A 137 0.76 -15.43 -10.92
C GLN A 137 0.22 -16.49 -11.90
N LEU A 138 -1.07 -16.42 -12.26
CA LEU A 138 -1.67 -17.29 -13.27
C LEU A 138 -0.93 -17.17 -14.62
N SER A 139 -0.51 -15.97 -15.02
CA SER A 139 0.26 -15.75 -16.25
C SER A 139 1.66 -16.38 -16.24
N THR A 140 2.20 -16.72 -15.07
CA THR A 140 3.49 -17.41 -14.96
C THR A 140 3.38 -18.93 -15.15
N ILE A 141 2.17 -19.48 -14.95
CA ILE A 141 1.91 -20.93 -15.04
C ILE A 141 1.08 -21.33 -16.26
N LEU A 142 0.45 -20.38 -16.95
CA LEU A 142 -0.39 -20.58 -18.13
C LEU A 142 0.05 -19.65 -19.27
N PRO A 143 0.90 -20.12 -20.21
CA PRO A 143 1.44 -19.29 -21.30
C PRO A 143 0.35 -18.67 -22.20
N ASP A 144 -0.70 -19.42 -22.53
CA ASP A 144 -1.77 -18.93 -23.39
C ASP A 144 -2.63 -17.86 -22.68
N TYR A 145 -2.90 -18.04 -21.40
CA TYR A 145 -3.54 -17.02 -20.56
C TYR A 145 -2.71 -15.73 -20.51
N ARG A 146 -1.39 -15.86 -20.42
CA ARG A 146 -0.45 -14.73 -20.44
C ARG A 146 -0.53 -13.95 -21.75
N GLU A 147 -0.61 -14.62 -22.89
CA GLU A 147 -0.73 -13.94 -24.19
C GLU A 147 -2.02 -13.11 -24.28
N ILE A 148 -3.15 -13.71 -23.87
CA ILE A 148 -4.45 -13.03 -23.84
C ILE A 148 -4.40 -11.80 -22.93
N LEU A 149 -3.86 -11.95 -21.72
CA LEU A 149 -3.70 -10.84 -20.80
C LEU A 149 -2.78 -9.74 -21.34
N ASN A 150 -1.65 -10.13 -21.94
CA ASN A 150 -0.71 -9.18 -22.52
C ASN A 150 -1.43 -8.30 -23.56
N ARG A 151 -2.19 -8.92 -24.45
CA ARG A 151 -2.97 -8.21 -25.48
C ARG A 151 -4.05 -7.32 -24.85
N LYS A 152 -4.87 -7.85 -23.94
CA LYS A 152 -5.96 -7.09 -23.29
C LYS A 152 -5.47 -5.86 -22.54
N ILE A 153 -4.40 -6.00 -21.75
CA ILE A 153 -3.85 -4.89 -20.96
C ILE A 153 -3.07 -3.90 -21.84
N PHE A 154 -2.43 -4.39 -22.91
CA PHE A 154 -1.79 -3.50 -23.87
C PHE A 154 -2.80 -2.56 -24.53
N VAL A 155 -3.98 -3.09 -24.90
CA VAL A 155 -5.10 -2.32 -25.48
C VAL A 155 -5.75 -1.41 -24.44
N ASP A 156 -6.17 -1.95 -23.28
CA ASP A 156 -6.75 -1.18 -22.18
C ASP A 156 -5.85 -1.26 -20.92
N ARG A 157 -4.92 -0.31 -20.82
CA ARG A 157 -4.03 -0.21 -19.65
C ARG A 157 -4.77 0.12 -18.35
N THR A 158 -6.04 0.53 -18.43
CA THR A 158 -6.83 0.90 -17.25
C THR A 158 -7.41 -0.31 -16.53
N LEU A 159 -7.41 -1.51 -17.14
CA LEU A 159 -7.92 -2.76 -16.56
C LEU A 159 -7.37 -3.01 -15.16
N VAL A 160 -6.06 -2.84 -14.97
CA VAL A 160 -5.39 -3.05 -13.67
C VAL A 160 -5.73 -2.00 -12.61
N LYS A 161 -6.52 -0.99 -12.96
CA LYS A 161 -6.97 0.11 -12.07
C LYS A 161 -8.50 0.25 -12.04
N LYS A 162 -9.24 -0.75 -12.53
CA LYS A 162 -10.70 -0.81 -12.41
C LYS A 162 -11.10 -1.27 -11.00
N THR A 163 -12.41 -1.28 -10.74
CA THR A 163 -12.97 -1.83 -9.49
C THR A 163 -12.62 -3.30 -9.34
N MET A 164 -12.61 -3.82 -8.11
CA MET A 164 -12.30 -5.22 -7.81
C MET A 164 -13.14 -6.22 -8.65
N PRO A 165 -14.47 -6.07 -8.81
CA PRO A 165 -15.27 -6.94 -9.67
C PRO A 165 -14.84 -6.87 -11.13
N SER A 166 -14.55 -5.67 -11.63
CA SER A 166 -14.11 -5.46 -13.01
C SER A 166 -12.72 -6.04 -13.26
N GLN A 167 -11.80 -5.89 -12.30
CA GLN A 167 -10.47 -6.51 -12.35
C GLN A 167 -10.62 -8.04 -12.37
N PHE A 168 -11.39 -8.63 -11.46
CA PHE A 168 -11.62 -10.07 -11.44
C PHE A 168 -12.20 -10.59 -12.77
N ARG A 169 -13.23 -9.91 -13.29
CA ARG A 169 -13.85 -10.27 -14.57
C ARG A 169 -12.85 -10.18 -15.72
N SER A 170 -12.25 -9.01 -15.94
CA SER A 170 -11.43 -8.74 -17.12
C SER A 170 -10.04 -9.38 -17.09
N LEU A 171 -9.47 -9.58 -15.89
CA LEU A 171 -8.15 -10.16 -15.72
C LEU A 171 -8.21 -11.67 -15.48
N ILE A 172 -9.26 -12.23 -14.89
CA ILE A 172 -9.32 -13.66 -14.55
C ILE A 172 -10.40 -14.39 -15.35
N VAL A 173 -11.67 -13.97 -15.24
CA VAL A 173 -12.79 -14.73 -15.83
C VAL A 173 -12.75 -14.71 -17.36
N GLU A 174 -12.75 -13.54 -17.98
CA GLU A 174 -12.82 -13.43 -19.44
C GLU A 174 -11.62 -14.06 -20.16
N PRO A 175 -10.36 -13.93 -19.69
CA PRO A 175 -9.25 -14.65 -20.30
C PRO A 175 -9.35 -16.17 -20.15
N LEU A 176 -9.91 -16.69 -19.04
CA LEU A 176 -10.13 -18.14 -18.87
C LEU A 176 -11.26 -18.65 -19.78
N GLN A 177 -12.30 -17.84 -19.99
CA GLN A 177 -13.38 -18.15 -20.93
C GLN A 177 -12.85 -18.23 -22.36
N GLU A 178 -12.03 -17.26 -22.76
CA GLU A 178 -11.39 -17.25 -24.09
C GLU A 178 -10.50 -18.48 -24.29
N LEU A 179 -9.76 -18.93 -23.26
CA LEU A 179 -9.01 -20.19 -23.35
C LEU A 179 -9.88 -21.42 -23.55
N ARG A 180 -11.00 -21.49 -22.83
CA ARG A 180 -11.96 -22.59 -23.00
C ARG A 180 -12.56 -22.61 -24.40
N GLU A 181 -12.88 -21.44 -24.97
CA GLU A 181 -13.36 -21.30 -26.34
C GLU A 181 -12.31 -21.77 -27.37
N LEU A 182 -11.02 -21.62 -27.05
CA LEU A 182 -9.90 -22.16 -27.84
C LEU A 182 -9.63 -23.65 -27.58
N GLY A 183 -10.46 -24.35 -26.81
CA GLY A 183 -10.27 -25.76 -26.46
C GLY A 183 -9.13 -26.03 -25.48
N LYS A 184 -8.66 -24.99 -24.77
CA LYS A 184 -7.53 -25.06 -23.82
C LYS A 184 -8.03 -24.98 -22.39
N ASP A 185 -8.72 -26.02 -21.95
CA ASP A 185 -9.28 -26.06 -20.61
C ASP A 185 -8.22 -25.98 -19.51
N VAL A 186 -8.49 -25.11 -18.54
CA VAL A 186 -7.62 -24.93 -17.38
C VAL A 186 -7.98 -25.94 -16.30
N ARG A 187 -7.01 -26.77 -15.92
CA ARG A 187 -7.15 -27.73 -14.82
C ARG A 187 -7.49 -27.00 -13.51
N ARG A 188 -8.36 -27.62 -12.71
CA ARG A 188 -8.63 -27.21 -11.33
C ARG A 188 -7.35 -27.18 -10.49
N ARG A 189 -7.15 -26.07 -9.81
CA ARG A 189 -6.06 -25.81 -8.88
C ARG A 189 -6.58 -24.96 -7.72
N ALA A 190 -5.86 -24.95 -6.61
CA ALA A 190 -6.22 -24.15 -5.45
C ALA A 190 -5.65 -22.73 -5.52
N ILE A 191 -6.41 -21.76 -5.02
CA ILE A 191 -5.97 -20.39 -4.75
C ILE A 191 -6.06 -20.13 -3.25
N PHE A 192 -4.96 -19.67 -2.66
CA PHE A 192 -4.88 -19.40 -1.22
C PHE A 192 -4.94 -17.90 -0.95
N VAL A 193 -5.76 -17.52 0.04
CA VAL A 193 -5.93 -16.15 0.54
C VAL A 193 -5.74 -16.17 2.04
N ASP A 194 -4.55 -15.79 2.50
CA ASP A 194 -4.24 -15.75 3.94
C ASP A 194 -4.29 -14.33 4.49
N GLY A 195 -4.72 -14.22 5.74
CA GLY A 195 -4.79 -12.96 6.48
C GLY A 195 -5.81 -11.97 5.91
N LEU A 196 -6.97 -12.42 5.43
CA LEU A 196 -7.97 -11.49 4.84
C LEU A 196 -8.30 -10.31 5.77
N ASP A 197 -8.31 -10.53 7.09
CA ASP A 197 -8.48 -9.49 8.12
C ASP A 197 -7.33 -8.45 8.19
N GLU A 198 -6.21 -8.69 7.51
CA GLU A 198 -5.08 -7.77 7.33
C GLU A 198 -5.20 -6.90 6.08
N CYS A 199 -6.25 -7.08 5.29
CA CYS A 199 -6.64 -6.13 4.25
C CYS A 199 -7.08 -4.81 4.90
N GLN A 200 -6.59 -3.67 4.39
CA GLN A 200 -6.80 -2.34 4.96
C GLN A 200 -8.26 -1.85 4.98
N SER A 201 -9.18 -2.52 4.28
CA SER A 201 -10.56 -2.07 4.11
C SER A 201 -11.55 -3.18 4.43
N THR A 202 -12.37 -2.95 5.44
CA THR A 202 -13.50 -3.81 5.84
C THR A 202 -14.45 -4.09 4.69
N SER A 203 -14.80 -3.07 3.88
CA SER A 203 -15.67 -3.25 2.71
C SER A 203 -14.99 -4.10 1.62
N ALA A 204 -13.70 -3.89 1.35
CA ALA A 204 -12.96 -4.70 0.39
C ALA A 204 -12.84 -6.17 0.84
N GLN A 205 -12.73 -6.44 2.14
CA GLN A 205 -12.74 -7.82 2.66
C GLN A 205 -14.04 -8.54 2.31
N MET A 206 -15.19 -7.90 2.53
CA MET A 206 -16.50 -8.46 2.17
C MET A 206 -16.65 -8.61 0.66
N GLU A 207 -16.22 -7.63 -0.12
CA GLU A 207 -16.30 -7.65 -1.59
C GLU A 207 -15.46 -8.80 -2.19
N ILE A 208 -14.26 -9.07 -1.64
CA ILE A 208 -13.44 -10.21 -2.05
C ILE A 208 -14.18 -11.53 -1.84
N ILE A 209 -14.82 -11.72 -0.68
CA ILE A 209 -15.59 -12.94 -0.36
C ILE A 209 -16.74 -13.12 -1.34
N GLU A 210 -17.52 -12.06 -1.59
CA GLU A 210 -18.67 -12.10 -2.50
C GLU A 210 -18.26 -12.41 -3.94
N ILE A 211 -17.18 -11.80 -4.44
CA ILE A 211 -16.66 -12.07 -5.78
C ILE A 211 -16.24 -13.54 -5.92
N ILE A 212 -15.49 -14.06 -4.94
CA ILE A 212 -15.05 -15.46 -4.94
C ILE A 212 -16.27 -16.40 -4.94
N ALA A 213 -17.20 -16.21 -4.01
CA ALA A 213 -18.38 -17.06 -3.88
C ALA A 213 -19.31 -16.98 -5.10
N SER A 214 -19.47 -15.80 -5.70
CA SER A 214 -20.20 -15.62 -6.95
C SER A 214 -19.55 -16.34 -8.12
N SER A 215 -18.21 -16.31 -8.21
CA SER A 215 -17.48 -17.02 -9.26
C SER A 215 -17.66 -18.53 -9.19
N ILE A 216 -17.71 -19.06 -7.97
CA ILE A 216 -17.97 -20.47 -7.68
C ILE A 216 -19.39 -20.85 -8.09
N ARG A 217 -20.41 -20.09 -7.65
CA ARG A 217 -21.82 -20.33 -7.99
C ARG A 217 -22.05 -20.34 -9.51
N ALA A 218 -21.42 -19.41 -10.21
CA ALA A 218 -21.54 -19.29 -11.66
C ALA A 218 -20.69 -20.31 -12.44
N GLY A 219 -19.80 -21.07 -11.77
CA GLY A 219 -18.83 -21.93 -12.44
C GLY A 219 -17.91 -21.17 -13.41
N SER A 220 -17.65 -19.89 -13.15
CA SER A 220 -16.94 -19.00 -14.08
C SER A 220 -15.43 -19.17 -14.03
N THR A 221 -14.90 -19.85 -13.01
CA THR A 221 -13.49 -20.23 -12.90
C THR A 221 -13.36 -21.68 -12.41
N PRO A 222 -12.28 -22.40 -12.76
CA PRO A 222 -12.11 -23.80 -12.37
C PRO A 222 -11.49 -23.96 -10.97
N PHE A 223 -11.25 -22.88 -10.23
CA PHE A 223 -10.41 -22.90 -9.03
C PHE A 223 -11.17 -23.26 -7.75
N ARG A 224 -10.44 -23.88 -6.81
CA ARG A 224 -10.87 -23.99 -5.40
C ARG A 224 -10.22 -22.87 -4.59
N TRP A 225 -10.94 -22.26 -3.65
CA TRP A 225 -10.46 -21.12 -2.88
C TRP A 225 -10.33 -21.45 -1.41
N ALA A 226 -9.14 -21.24 -0.83
CA ALA A 226 -8.90 -21.38 0.59
C ALA A 226 -8.67 -20.00 1.20
N VAL A 227 -9.51 -19.61 2.15
CA VAL A 227 -9.44 -18.33 2.86
C VAL A 227 -9.09 -18.57 4.33
N PHE A 228 -8.12 -17.81 4.84
CA PHE A 228 -7.71 -17.85 6.23
C PHE A 228 -7.87 -16.45 6.83
N SER A 229 -8.63 -16.33 7.92
CA SER A 229 -8.91 -15.03 8.52
C SER A 229 -9.29 -15.13 10.01
N ARG A 230 -9.33 -13.98 10.67
CA ARG A 230 -10.05 -13.83 11.94
C ARG A 230 -11.55 -13.88 11.77
N GLU A 231 -12.23 -14.07 12.90
CA GLU A 231 -13.67 -14.06 13.07
C GLU A 231 -14.17 -12.63 13.36
N GLU A 232 -13.80 -11.67 12.50
CA GLU A 232 -14.35 -10.32 12.59
C GLU A 232 -15.81 -10.32 12.12
N SER A 233 -16.69 -9.57 12.79
CA SER A 233 -18.14 -9.68 12.62
C SER A 233 -18.60 -9.55 11.16
N HIS A 234 -18.01 -8.64 10.38
CA HIS A 234 -18.33 -8.46 8.97
C HIS A 234 -17.84 -9.61 8.09
N ILE A 235 -16.71 -10.27 8.43
CA ILE A 235 -16.23 -11.45 7.72
C ILE A 235 -17.17 -12.63 7.99
N ILE A 236 -17.57 -12.84 9.25
CA ILE A 236 -18.55 -13.89 9.60
C ILE A 236 -19.84 -13.69 8.81
N SER A 237 -20.35 -12.45 8.82
CA SER A 237 -21.57 -12.09 8.09
C SER A 237 -21.44 -12.38 6.59
N ALA A 238 -20.31 -12.00 5.97
CA ALA A 238 -20.05 -12.25 4.55
C ALA A 238 -19.97 -13.74 4.18
N PHE A 239 -19.57 -14.63 5.10
CA PHE A 239 -19.52 -16.07 4.86
C PHE A 239 -20.80 -16.83 5.25
N ALA A 240 -21.72 -16.21 5.99
CA ALA A 240 -22.88 -16.90 6.58
C ALA A 240 -23.74 -17.59 5.52
N SER A 241 -24.17 -16.85 4.49
CA SER A 241 -25.01 -17.37 3.40
C SER A 241 -24.34 -18.49 2.59
N PHE A 242 -23.01 -18.48 2.47
CA PHE A 242 -22.24 -19.48 1.73
C PHE A 242 -21.98 -20.76 2.53
N THR A 243 -21.95 -20.63 3.86
CA THR A 243 -21.85 -21.78 4.75
C THR A 243 -23.18 -22.53 4.80
N GLU A 244 -24.30 -21.80 4.89
CA GLU A 244 -25.66 -22.37 4.86
C GLU A 244 -25.98 -23.07 3.53
N SER A 245 -25.54 -22.52 2.40
CA SER A 245 -25.72 -23.11 1.07
C SER A 245 -24.73 -24.24 0.73
N SER A 246 -23.93 -24.71 1.69
CA SER A 246 -22.91 -25.75 1.50
C SER A 246 -21.88 -25.44 0.40
N LEU A 247 -21.71 -24.15 0.05
CA LEU A 247 -20.66 -23.68 -0.87
C LEU A 247 -19.32 -23.53 -0.17
N CYS A 248 -19.34 -23.31 1.15
CA CYS A 248 -18.16 -23.10 1.98
C CYS A 248 -18.03 -24.21 3.05
N HIS A 249 -16.87 -24.85 3.10
CA HIS A 249 -16.46 -25.69 4.22
C HIS A 249 -15.72 -24.81 5.23
N SER A 250 -16.34 -24.57 6.40
CA SER A 250 -15.77 -23.73 7.47
C SER A 250 -15.13 -24.57 8.56
N VAL A 251 -13.90 -24.22 8.95
CA VAL A 251 -13.14 -24.88 10.03
C VAL A 251 -12.66 -23.83 11.03
N LEU A 252 -13.01 -24.02 12.31
CA LEU A 252 -12.53 -23.18 13.41
C LEU A 252 -11.23 -23.73 14.00
N LEU A 253 -10.16 -22.93 13.91
CA LEU A 253 -8.91 -23.15 14.64
C LEU A 253 -8.92 -22.34 15.93
N SER A 254 -9.47 -22.91 17.00
CA SER A 254 -9.61 -22.26 18.31
C SER A 254 -8.31 -22.25 19.12
N ILE A 255 -8.24 -21.38 20.13
CA ILE A 255 -7.23 -21.47 21.19
C ILE A 255 -7.54 -22.72 22.00
N SER A 256 -6.64 -23.69 22.00
CA SER A 256 -6.87 -24.98 22.63
C SER A 256 -5.59 -25.60 23.17
N ARG A 257 -5.67 -26.12 24.39
CA ARG A 257 -4.63 -26.94 25.04
C ARG A 257 -4.39 -28.27 24.34
N ARG A 258 -5.26 -28.67 23.40
CA ARG A 258 -5.00 -29.83 22.51
C ARG A 258 -3.73 -29.63 21.67
N ALA A 259 -3.31 -28.39 21.46
CA ALA A 259 -2.07 -28.08 20.75
C ALA A 259 -0.82 -28.18 21.64
N ASP A 260 -0.95 -28.42 22.96
CA ASP A 260 0.18 -28.35 23.90
C ASP A 260 1.29 -29.35 23.54
N GLY A 261 0.95 -30.58 23.13
CA GLY A 261 1.95 -31.56 22.66
C GLY A 261 2.68 -31.13 21.38
N GLU A 262 1.98 -30.48 20.45
CA GLU A 262 2.60 -29.91 19.25
C GLU A 262 3.47 -28.69 19.57
N ILE A 263 3.05 -27.87 20.54
CA ILE A 263 3.82 -26.72 21.03
C ILE A 263 5.09 -27.19 21.73
N GLU A 264 5.03 -28.27 22.51
CA GLU A 264 6.20 -28.91 23.11
C GLU A 264 7.19 -29.37 22.03
N LEU A 265 6.70 -30.09 21.02
CA LEU A 265 7.51 -30.54 19.89
C LEU A 265 8.17 -29.35 19.17
N TYR A 266 7.40 -28.29 18.91
CA TYR A 266 7.88 -27.06 18.30
C TYR A 266 8.98 -26.36 19.13
N LEU A 267 8.78 -26.25 20.44
CA LEU A 267 9.76 -25.66 21.36
C LEU A 267 11.06 -26.47 21.39
N ARG A 268 10.96 -27.80 21.56
CA ARG A 268 12.14 -28.69 21.61
C ARG A 268 12.97 -28.58 20.34
N GLY A 269 12.33 -28.71 19.17
CA GLY A 269 13.02 -28.55 17.89
C GLY A 269 13.58 -27.14 17.69
N GLY A 270 12.84 -26.12 18.14
CA GLY A 270 13.29 -24.73 18.13
C GLY A 270 14.56 -24.50 18.93
N PHE A 271 14.61 -24.98 20.18
CA PHE A 271 15.79 -24.87 21.04
C PHE A 271 16.97 -25.71 20.54
N GLU A 272 16.70 -26.93 20.03
CA GLU A 272 17.75 -27.73 19.40
C GLU A 272 18.37 -27.00 18.20
N ASN A 273 17.56 -26.33 17.38
CA ASN A 273 18.05 -25.51 16.28
C ASN A 273 18.90 -24.31 16.76
N ILE A 274 18.54 -23.69 17.89
CA ILE A 274 19.35 -22.64 18.53
C ILE A 274 20.71 -23.20 18.96
N LEU A 275 20.72 -24.34 19.65
CA LEU A 275 21.94 -25.02 20.08
C LEU A 275 22.80 -25.43 18.88
N ARG A 276 22.20 -25.94 17.80
CA ARG A 276 22.87 -26.30 16.55
C ARG A 276 23.60 -25.13 15.94
N ARG A 277 22.93 -23.98 15.77
CA ARG A 277 23.55 -22.76 15.23
C ARG A 277 24.68 -22.21 16.10
N ARG A 278 24.69 -22.53 17.39
CA ARG A 278 25.70 -22.11 18.37
C ARG A 278 26.81 -23.16 18.60
N ASN A 279 26.79 -24.30 17.91
CA ASN A 279 27.69 -25.43 18.14
C ASN A 279 27.63 -26.02 19.58
N LEU A 280 26.44 -25.98 20.19
CA LEU A 280 26.18 -26.44 21.56
C LEU A 280 25.20 -27.63 21.62
N LEU A 281 25.10 -28.44 20.57
CA LEU A 281 24.19 -29.60 20.52
C LEU A 281 24.40 -30.61 21.66
N HIS A 282 25.60 -30.68 22.23
CA HIS A 282 25.89 -31.52 23.39
C HIS A 282 25.05 -31.16 24.62
N LEU A 283 24.48 -29.95 24.69
CA LEU A 283 23.57 -29.52 25.76
C LEU A 283 22.11 -29.90 25.51
N SER A 284 21.75 -30.46 24.35
CA SER A 284 20.35 -30.75 23.98
C SER A 284 19.62 -31.70 24.94
N SER A 285 20.35 -32.55 25.66
CA SER A 285 19.79 -33.44 26.68
C SER A 285 19.58 -32.76 28.04
N SER A 286 20.26 -31.65 28.31
CA SER A 286 20.24 -30.95 29.60
C SER A 286 19.55 -29.59 29.55
N TRP A 287 19.48 -28.94 28.37
CA TRP A 287 18.92 -27.61 28.19
C TRP A 287 18.03 -27.49 26.93
N PRO A 288 16.85 -26.88 27.04
CA PRO A 288 16.17 -26.56 28.29
C PRO A 288 15.74 -27.82 29.03
N THR A 289 15.62 -27.74 30.35
CA THR A 289 15.08 -28.83 31.16
C THR A 289 13.61 -29.12 30.78
N GLY A 290 13.14 -30.33 31.02
CA GLY A 290 11.74 -30.69 30.78
C GLY A 290 10.75 -29.80 31.52
N GLU A 291 11.09 -29.36 32.73
CA GLU A 291 10.27 -28.44 33.52
C GLU A 291 10.17 -27.05 32.85
N GLN A 292 11.28 -26.50 32.37
CA GLN A 292 11.29 -25.22 31.66
C GLN A 292 10.44 -25.29 30.38
N ILE A 293 10.53 -26.39 29.63
CA ILE A 293 9.67 -26.62 28.46
C ILE A 293 8.21 -26.66 28.86
N GLN A 294 7.84 -27.42 29.91
CA GLN A 294 6.45 -27.52 30.34
C GLN A 294 5.89 -26.18 30.82
N ARG A 295 6.70 -25.34 31.48
CA ARG A 295 6.31 -23.97 31.86
C ARG A 295 6.00 -23.12 30.62
N LEU A 296 6.81 -23.21 29.57
CA LEU A 296 6.56 -22.49 28.32
C LEU A 296 5.33 -23.02 27.57
N VAL A 297 5.10 -24.33 27.54
CA VAL A 297 3.88 -24.95 27.00
C VAL A 297 2.66 -24.44 27.77
N ASN A 298 2.76 -24.45 29.10
CA ASN A 298 1.69 -23.96 29.96
C ASN A 298 1.36 -22.50 29.67
N ALA A 299 2.37 -21.64 29.56
CA ALA A 299 2.22 -20.21 29.25
C ALA A 299 1.72 -19.95 27.82
N ALA A 300 2.09 -20.79 26.85
CA ALA A 300 1.61 -20.64 25.49
C ALA A 300 0.08 -20.81 25.39
N ALA A 301 -0.53 -21.63 26.26
CA ALA A 301 -1.98 -21.84 26.33
C ALA A 301 -2.64 -22.11 24.96
N GLY A 302 -1.96 -22.85 24.08
CA GLY A 302 -2.43 -23.13 22.71
C GLY A 302 -2.11 -22.06 21.64
N LEU A 303 -1.46 -20.95 22.00
CA LEU A 303 -1.03 -19.90 21.09
C LEU A 303 0.40 -20.13 20.59
N PHE A 304 0.57 -20.45 19.31
CA PHE A 304 1.89 -20.62 18.67
C PHE A 304 2.72 -19.33 18.58
N ALA A 305 2.11 -18.14 18.64
CA ALA A 305 2.89 -16.90 18.65
C ALA A 305 3.75 -16.75 19.92
N HIS A 306 3.32 -17.31 21.05
CA HIS A 306 4.11 -17.30 22.28
C HIS A 306 5.44 -18.06 22.12
N PRO A 307 5.47 -19.38 21.87
CA PRO A 307 6.72 -20.12 21.71
C PRO A 307 7.55 -19.59 20.53
N ALA A 308 6.93 -19.16 19.44
CA ALA A 308 7.67 -18.57 18.31
C ALA A 308 8.39 -17.27 18.71
N THR A 309 7.77 -16.44 19.57
CA THR A 309 8.38 -15.21 20.09
C THR A 309 9.49 -15.54 21.10
N VAL A 310 9.26 -16.51 21.99
CA VAL A 310 10.28 -17.00 22.93
C VAL A 310 11.53 -17.49 22.21
N LEU A 311 11.37 -18.35 21.20
CA LEU A 311 12.49 -18.87 20.43
C LEU A 311 13.28 -17.74 19.75
N ARG A 312 12.62 -16.76 19.12
CA ARG A 312 13.31 -15.60 18.53
C ARG A 312 14.00 -14.73 19.58
N PHE A 313 13.37 -14.56 20.74
CA PHE A 313 13.91 -13.77 21.84
C PHE A 313 15.19 -14.40 22.40
N VAL A 314 15.19 -15.73 22.61
CA VAL A 314 16.34 -16.49 23.12
C VAL A 314 17.45 -16.65 22.06
N ASP A 315 17.10 -16.91 20.80
CA ASP A 315 18.07 -17.19 19.72
C ASP A 315 19.03 -16.03 19.47
N ARG A 316 18.53 -14.79 19.49
CA ARG A 316 19.26 -13.64 18.93
C ARG A 316 19.85 -12.65 19.94
N HIS A 317 19.77 -12.91 21.24
CA HIS A 317 20.55 -12.14 22.22
C HIS A 317 22.02 -12.59 22.19
N SER A 318 22.90 -11.59 22.04
CA SER A 318 24.34 -11.66 21.79
C SER A 318 25.08 -12.63 22.72
N TYR A 319 25.99 -13.43 22.17
CA TYR A 319 27.17 -14.15 22.70
C TYR A 319 27.32 -14.58 24.19
N SER A 320 26.50 -14.18 25.15
CA SER A 320 26.78 -14.30 26.59
C SER A 320 25.62 -14.80 27.48
N GLY A 321 24.61 -15.53 26.96
CA GLY A 321 23.74 -16.35 27.84
C GLY A 321 22.29 -16.53 27.41
N PHE A 322 22.04 -17.37 26.40
CA PHE A 322 20.70 -17.80 25.99
C PHE A 322 19.89 -18.40 27.16
N GLU A 323 20.58 -19.02 28.13
CA GLU A 323 20.01 -19.50 29.39
C GLU A 323 19.40 -18.36 30.21
N GLY A 324 20.13 -17.26 30.41
CA GLY A 324 19.63 -16.09 31.13
C GLY A 324 18.44 -15.42 30.44
N THR A 325 18.40 -15.41 29.11
CA THR A 325 17.22 -14.92 28.38
C THR A 325 16.01 -15.82 28.52
N LEU A 326 16.20 -17.14 28.58
CA LEU A 326 15.13 -18.08 28.86
C LEU A 326 14.62 -17.88 30.29
N GLU A 327 15.51 -17.77 31.28
CA GLU A 327 15.13 -17.50 32.67
C GLU A 327 14.34 -16.20 32.81
N ALA A 328 14.74 -15.15 32.08
CA ALA A 328 14.00 -13.90 32.12
C ALA A 328 12.58 -13.99 31.51
N VAL A 329 12.33 -14.94 30.61
CA VAL A 329 10.97 -15.26 30.11
C VAL A 329 10.21 -16.11 31.13
N LEU A 330 10.89 -17.03 31.81
CA LEU A 330 10.29 -17.94 32.78
C LEU A 330 9.87 -17.23 34.08
N ASN A 331 10.63 -16.23 34.54
CA ASN A 331 10.38 -15.53 35.79
C ASN A 331 8.99 -14.88 35.89
N PRO A 332 8.51 -14.11 34.88
CA PRO A 332 7.16 -13.54 34.91
C PRO A 332 6.03 -14.59 34.91
N ILE A 333 6.21 -15.70 34.19
CA ILE A 333 5.24 -16.81 34.10
C ILE A 333 4.94 -17.39 35.50
N ALA A 334 5.94 -17.40 36.41
CA ALA A 334 5.76 -17.92 37.77
C ALA A 334 4.86 -17.06 38.66
N GLN A 335 4.61 -15.79 38.29
CA GLN A 335 3.87 -14.82 39.12
C GLN A 335 2.39 -14.71 38.73
N HIS A 336 2.00 -15.22 37.56
CA HIS A 336 0.66 -15.12 37.03
C HIS A 336 -0.09 -16.43 37.35
N GLY A 337 -0.92 -16.40 38.40
CA GLY A 337 -1.80 -17.52 38.73
C GLY A 337 -2.84 -17.78 37.62
N PRO A 338 -3.55 -18.93 37.63
CA PRO A 338 -4.48 -19.36 36.57
C PRO A 338 -5.76 -18.51 36.42
N GLN A 339 -5.78 -17.26 36.90
CA GLN A 339 -6.93 -16.35 36.90
C GLN A 339 -6.69 -15.07 36.09
N SER A 340 -5.85 -15.09 35.05
CA SER A 340 -5.86 -13.98 34.10
C SER A 340 -7.09 -14.06 33.20
N SER A 341 -7.86 -12.96 33.11
CA SER A 341 -9.12 -12.87 32.38
C SER A 341 -8.96 -12.85 30.85
N SER A 342 -7.74 -12.68 30.33
CA SER A 342 -7.46 -12.59 28.89
C SER A 342 -6.81 -13.86 28.33
N ALA A 343 -7.34 -14.35 27.20
CA ALA A 343 -6.76 -15.47 26.46
C ALA A 343 -5.33 -15.20 25.92
N TYR A 344 -4.88 -13.95 25.94
CA TYR A 344 -3.54 -13.53 25.48
C TYR A 344 -2.59 -13.12 26.62
N ALA A 345 -2.97 -13.31 27.88
CA ALA A 345 -2.26 -12.75 29.04
C ALA A 345 -0.75 -13.02 29.06
N GLU A 346 -0.33 -14.28 28.89
CA GLU A 346 1.08 -14.66 28.89
C GLU A 346 1.84 -14.14 27.64
N LEU A 347 1.15 -14.07 26.50
CA LEU A 347 1.69 -13.45 25.30
C LEU A 347 1.91 -11.94 25.49
N ASP A 348 0.96 -11.27 26.15
CA ASP A 348 1.01 -9.85 26.47
C ASP A 348 2.08 -9.56 27.54
N ALA A 349 2.26 -10.45 28.52
CA ALA A 349 3.34 -10.40 29.48
C ALA A 349 4.71 -10.54 28.79
N LEU A 350 4.84 -11.45 27.81
CA LEU A 350 6.06 -11.58 27.01
C LEU A 350 6.36 -10.32 26.18
N TYR A 351 5.34 -9.72 25.54
CA TYR A 351 5.51 -8.45 24.82
C TYR A 351 5.89 -7.30 25.75
N THR A 352 5.27 -7.23 26.92
CA THR A 352 5.59 -6.26 27.98
C THR A 352 7.04 -6.42 28.42
N LEU A 353 7.48 -7.65 28.69
CA LEU A 353 8.85 -7.99 29.06
C LEU A 353 9.86 -7.57 27.97
N ILE A 354 9.51 -7.70 26.70
CA ILE A 354 10.35 -7.24 25.58
C ILE A 354 10.45 -5.72 25.56
N LEU A 355 9.33 -5.01 25.72
CA LEU A 355 9.30 -3.55 25.71
C LEU A 355 9.92 -2.91 26.96
N GLN A 356 9.84 -3.57 28.11
CA GLN A 356 10.50 -3.12 29.35
C GLN A 356 12.03 -3.12 29.27
N ARG A 357 12.61 -3.85 28.30
CA ARG A 357 14.06 -3.79 28.02
C ARG A 357 14.46 -2.56 27.22
N VAL A 358 13.51 -1.82 26.65
CA VAL A 358 13.81 -0.52 26.06
C VAL A 358 14.19 0.45 27.17
N PRO A 359 15.38 1.08 27.13
CA PRO A 359 15.79 2.03 28.16
C PRO A 359 14.78 3.18 28.32
N SER A 360 14.52 3.59 29.56
CA SER A 360 13.49 4.59 29.90
C SER A 360 13.71 5.94 29.21
N ASN A 361 14.97 6.32 28.97
CA ASN A 361 15.33 7.54 28.25
C ASN A 361 15.00 7.51 26.74
N ILE A 362 14.75 6.33 26.17
CA ILE A 362 14.43 6.14 24.73
C ILE A 362 12.97 5.68 24.54
N LEU A 363 12.29 5.23 25.60
CA LEU A 363 10.95 4.68 25.55
C LEU A 363 9.93 5.61 24.88
N SER A 364 9.92 6.89 25.23
CA SER A 364 9.01 7.87 24.62
C SER A 364 9.23 7.99 23.11
N SER A 365 10.47 8.06 22.65
CA SER A 365 10.78 8.08 21.21
C SER A 365 10.33 6.80 20.52
N MET A 366 10.47 5.64 21.18
CA MET A 366 10.00 4.37 20.63
C MET A 366 8.47 4.27 20.57
N GLN A 367 7.76 4.84 21.54
CA GLN A 367 6.30 4.95 21.46
C GLN A 367 5.87 5.79 20.26
N LEU A 368 6.56 6.90 19.98
CA LEU A 368 6.31 7.71 18.78
C LEU A 368 6.61 6.93 17.50
N PHE A 369 7.72 6.21 17.45
CA PHE A 369 8.10 5.35 16.33
C PHE A 369 7.04 4.29 16.04
N PHE A 370 6.58 3.57 17.07
CA PHE A 370 5.51 2.59 16.93
C PHE A 370 4.15 3.21 16.62
N SER A 371 3.83 4.37 17.21
CA SER A 371 2.60 5.12 16.88
C SER A 371 2.58 5.48 15.40
N GLN A 372 3.71 5.96 14.87
CA GLN A 372 3.86 6.23 13.44
C GLN A 372 3.62 4.97 12.60
N MET A 373 4.24 3.84 12.94
CA MET A 373 4.04 2.57 12.22
C MET A 373 2.57 2.10 12.25
N VAL A 374 1.90 2.23 13.39
CA VAL A 374 0.57 1.66 13.61
C VAL A 374 -0.53 2.39 12.83
N HIS A 375 -0.38 3.70 12.68
CA HIS A 375 -1.40 4.61 12.16
C HIS A 375 -1.06 5.20 10.78
N ASP A 376 0.13 4.94 10.23
CA ASP A 376 0.50 5.37 8.88
C ASP A 376 -0.20 4.56 7.79
N ASP A 377 -1.20 5.19 7.17
CA ASP A 377 -1.93 4.71 5.98
C ASP A 377 -1.60 5.51 4.69
N SER A 378 -0.60 6.42 4.69
CA SER A 378 -0.38 7.29 3.53
C SER A 378 1.08 7.65 3.16
N VAL A 379 1.56 7.00 2.08
CA VAL A 379 2.05 7.55 0.77
C VAL A 379 3.48 7.13 0.35
N VAL A 380 3.51 6.58 -0.88
CA VAL A 380 4.60 5.91 -1.65
C VAL A 380 5.08 4.56 -1.12
N GLY A 381 4.31 3.53 -1.45
CA GLY A 381 4.82 2.26 -1.98
C GLY A 381 5.82 1.46 -1.14
N THR A 382 5.28 0.46 -0.43
CA THR A 382 5.95 -0.71 0.22
C THR A 382 6.90 -0.37 1.36
N GLN A 383 6.40 -0.61 2.57
CA GLN A 383 7.11 -0.79 3.84
C GLN A 383 7.37 0.49 4.63
N TRP A 384 7.45 0.34 5.94
CA TRP A 384 7.91 1.38 6.84
C TRP A 384 9.40 1.60 6.62
N PHE A 385 9.72 2.68 5.93
CA PHE A 385 11.09 3.06 5.59
C PHE A 385 11.87 3.41 6.86
N LEU A 386 12.84 2.57 7.24
CA LEU A 386 13.50 2.66 8.55
C LEU A 386 14.15 4.03 8.76
N ALA A 387 14.97 4.48 7.81
CA ALA A 387 15.59 5.80 7.88
C ALA A 387 14.55 6.94 7.84
N GLY A 388 13.47 6.78 7.07
CA GLY A 388 12.40 7.78 6.98
C GLY A 388 11.67 7.97 8.31
N LEU A 389 11.26 6.86 8.95
CA LEU A 389 10.63 6.87 10.28
C LEU A 389 11.56 7.45 11.33
N CYS A 390 12.81 6.96 11.39
CA CYS A 390 13.79 7.41 12.37
C CYS A 390 14.08 8.90 12.25
N ASN A 391 14.27 9.43 11.04
CA ASN A 391 14.41 10.87 10.81
C ASN A 391 13.12 11.65 11.12
N GLY A 392 11.96 11.02 10.97
CA GLY A 392 10.64 11.58 11.28
C GLY A 392 10.36 11.78 12.77
N VAL A 393 10.86 10.88 13.62
CA VAL A 393 10.70 10.96 15.10
C VAL A 393 11.99 11.34 15.83
N GLY A 394 13.10 11.52 15.13
CA GLY A 394 14.39 11.91 15.71
C GLY A 394 15.14 10.78 16.43
N ILE A 395 15.02 9.53 15.96
CA ILE A 395 15.76 8.39 16.49
C ILE A 395 17.03 8.18 15.66
N SER A 396 18.19 8.12 16.34
CA SER A 396 19.46 7.87 15.64
C SER A 396 19.66 6.41 15.24
N GLU A 397 20.52 6.18 14.24
CA GLU A 397 20.97 4.81 13.87
C GLU A 397 21.54 4.06 15.08
N GLY A 398 22.46 4.69 15.81
CA GLY A 398 23.08 4.10 16.99
C GLY A 398 22.05 3.76 18.07
N THR A 399 21.06 4.63 18.29
CA THR A 399 19.96 4.40 19.23
C THR A 399 19.13 3.18 18.83
N LEU A 400 18.63 3.13 17.58
CA LEU A 400 17.77 2.02 17.16
C LEU A 400 18.55 0.71 17.09
N ARG A 401 19.76 0.70 16.53
CA ARG A 401 20.62 -0.50 16.51
C ARG A 401 20.96 -0.97 17.90
N GLY A 402 21.22 -0.03 18.82
CA GLY A 402 21.47 -0.30 20.22
C GLY A 402 20.33 -1.04 20.90
N ILE A 403 19.07 -0.75 20.58
CA ILE A 403 17.89 -1.43 21.17
C ILE A 403 17.30 -2.54 20.29
N TYR A 404 17.72 -2.67 19.03
CA TYR A 404 17.17 -3.64 18.08
C TYR A 404 17.26 -5.07 18.61
N HIS A 405 18.35 -5.40 19.31
CA HIS A 405 18.55 -6.71 19.91
C HIS A 405 17.47 -7.08 20.95
N HIS A 406 16.86 -6.10 21.62
CA HIS A 406 15.71 -6.32 22.50
C HIS A 406 14.43 -6.57 21.71
N LEU A 407 14.20 -5.80 20.63
CA LEU A 407 12.94 -5.75 19.91
C LEU A 407 12.81 -6.79 18.78
N GLN A 408 13.92 -7.39 18.33
CA GLN A 408 13.95 -8.31 17.18
C GLN A 408 13.03 -9.54 17.27
N ALA A 409 12.57 -9.88 18.48
CA ALA A 409 11.58 -10.93 18.70
C ALA A 409 10.20 -10.57 18.14
N VAL A 410 9.88 -9.27 18.05
CA VAL A 410 8.58 -8.71 17.63
C VAL A 410 8.66 -7.85 16.37
N ILE A 411 9.83 -7.29 16.05
CA ILE A 411 10.09 -6.56 14.79
C ILE A 411 11.23 -7.17 13.98
N ASP A 412 11.24 -6.88 12.68
CA ASP A 412 12.32 -7.25 11.76
C ASP A 412 12.79 -6.00 11.02
N CYS A 413 14.08 -5.68 11.13
CA CYS A 413 14.70 -4.59 10.38
C CYS A 413 15.44 -5.23 9.19
N ARG A 414 14.94 -4.96 7.99
CA ARG A 414 15.46 -5.47 6.72
C ARG A 414 16.28 -4.39 6.07
N GLU A 415 17.57 -4.65 5.94
CA GLU A 415 18.44 -3.81 5.13
C GLU A 415 18.37 -4.25 3.68
N TYR A 416 18.30 -3.28 2.78
CA TYR A 416 18.43 -3.52 1.36
C TYR A 416 19.91 -3.51 0.96
N PRO A 417 20.27 -4.23 -0.13
CA PRO A 417 21.61 -4.13 -0.69
C PRO A 417 22.01 -2.67 -0.95
N PRO A 418 23.32 -2.36 -0.99
CA PRO A 418 23.80 -1.03 -1.35
C PRO A 418 23.16 -0.55 -2.64
N LEU A 419 22.79 0.74 -2.69
CA LEU A 419 22.20 1.28 -3.91
C LEU A 419 23.24 1.35 -5.01
N THR A 420 22.91 0.71 -6.13
CA THR A 420 23.52 0.98 -7.42
C THR A 420 22.71 2.08 -8.12
N LEU A 421 23.24 3.30 -8.08
CA LEU A 421 22.77 4.42 -8.87
C LEU A 421 23.48 4.44 -10.23
N ASP A 422 22.86 5.07 -11.23
CA ASP A 422 23.49 5.30 -12.54
C ASP A 422 24.81 6.06 -12.37
N GLY A 423 25.84 5.72 -13.15
CA GLY A 423 27.17 6.33 -13.10
C GLY A 423 27.20 7.81 -13.47
N THR A 424 26.07 8.35 -13.94
CA THR A 424 25.86 9.79 -14.21
C THR A 424 25.57 10.61 -12.94
N ILE A 425 25.24 9.96 -11.80
CA ILE A 425 24.94 10.63 -10.53
C ILE A 425 26.21 10.77 -9.70
N ASN A 426 26.57 12.01 -9.36
CA ASN A 426 27.70 12.28 -8.47
C ASN A 426 27.25 12.25 -7.00
N LEU A 427 27.71 11.23 -6.27
CA LEU A 427 27.32 10.98 -4.88
C LEU A 427 27.86 12.01 -3.86
N GLU A 428 28.85 12.80 -4.24
CA GLU A 428 29.47 13.84 -3.39
C GLU A 428 28.72 15.18 -3.47
N ARG A 429 27.87 15.36 -4.49
CA ARG A 429 27.06 16.57 -4.66
C ARG A 429 25.65 16.38 -4.12
N SER A 430 25.00 17.48 -3.78
CA SER A 430 23.63 17.43 -3.28
C SER A 430 22.67 16.90 -4.35
N TYR A 431 21.57 16.27 -3.92
CA TYR A 431 20.45 15.91 -4.78
C TYR A 431 19.95 17.11 -5.58
N PHE A 432 20.00 18.31 -4.99
CA PHE A 432 19.53 19.55 -5.60
C PHE A 432 20.47 20.13 -6.67
N ASP A 433 21.75 19.72 -6.68
CA ASP A 433 22.74 20.21 -7.64
C ASP A 433 22.64 19.49 -8.99
N HIS A 434 21.85 18.40 -9.05
CA HIS A 434 21.67 17.59 -10.24
C HIS A 434 20.44 18.05 -11.01
N ASP A 435 20.64 18.56 -12.23
CA ASP A 435 19.55 18.94 -13.12
C ASP A 435 19.01 17.74 -13.88
N LEU A 436 18.30 16.86 -13.15
CA LEU A 436 17.68 15.68 -13.72
C LEU A 436 16.35 16.04 -14.41
N PRO A 437 16.05 15.46 -15.59
CA PRO A 437 14.74 15.60 -16.21
C PRO A 437 13.61 15.15 -15.27
N SER A 438 12.47 15.85 -15.29
CA SER A 438 11.31 15.55 -14.43
C SER A 438 10.85 14.09 -14.52
N ALA A 439 10.88 13.49 -15.72
CA ALA A 439 10.51 12.08 -15.91
C ALA A 439 11.43 11.13 -15.12
N SER A 440 12.73 11.43 -15.05
CA SER A 440 13.72 10.61 -14.35
C SER A 440 13.59 10.73 -12.83
N LYS A 441 13.22 11.89 -12.29
CA LYS A 441 13.03 12.10 -10.84
C LYS A 441 12.00 11.14 -10.24
N SER A 442 10.88 10.95 -10.94
CA SER A 442 9.81 10.02 -10.53
C SER A 442 10.28 8.56 -10.35
N SER A 443 11.07 8.07 -11.32
CA SER A 443 11.63 6.73 -11.33
C SER A 443 12.75 6.59 -10.29
N LEU A 444 13.58 7.63 -10.18
CA LEU A 444 14.68 7.68 -9.24
C LEU A 444 14.21 7.66 -7.79
N ASN A 445 13.14 8.38 -7.44
CA ASN A 445 12.52 8.30 -6.11
C ASN A 445 12.12 6.88 -5.72
N ARG A 446 11.58 6.10 -6.67
CA ARG A 446 11.22 4.71 -6.42
C ARG A 446 12.45 3.88 -6.10
N THR A 447 13.58 4.16 -6.75
CA THR A 447 14.86 3.48 -6.49
C THR A 447 15.46 3.93 -5.15
N LEU A 448 15.49 5.24 -4.88
CA LEU A 448 15.99 5.84 -3.64
C LEU A 448 15.17 5.42 -2.41
N SER A 449 13.90 5.07 -2.58
CA SER A 449 13.09 4.51 -1.48
C SER A 449 13.68 3.21 -0.88
N ARG A 450 14.50 2.48 -1.65
CA ARG A 450 15.18 1.27 -1.16
C ARG A 450 16.35 1.60 -0.21
N VAL A 451 16.87 2.83 -0.24
CA VAL A 451 17.95 3.29 0.66
C VAL A 451 17.51 3.14 2.12
N HIS A 452 16.22 3.32 2.37
CA HIS A 452 15.72 3.46 3.72
C HIS A 452 15.79 2.19 4.55
N GLY A 453 16.00 1.01 3.94
CA GLY A 453 15.66 -0.25 4.60
C GLY A 453 14.16 -0.33 4.91
N ALA A 454 13.74 -1.41 5.56
CA ALA A 454 12.35 -1.60 5.95
C ALA A 454 12.26 -2.18 7.35
N ILE A 455 11.29 -1.72 8.12
CA ILE A 455 10.87 -2.39 9.34
C ILE A 455 9.52 -3.06 9.13
N VAL A 456 9.31 -4.23 9.72
CA VAL A 456 8.03 -4.94 9.71
C VAL A 456 7.74 -5.56 11.07
N PHE A 457 6.46 -5.70 11.41
CA PHE A 457 6.04 -6.52 12.55
C PHE A 457 6.15 -8.00 12.19
N ARG A 458 6.69 -8.80 13.13
CA ARG A 458 6.77 -10.26 12.98
C ARG A 458 5.39 -10.93 13.03
N HIS A 459 4.45 -10.33 13.75
CA HIS A 459 3.13 -10.92 13.97
C HIS A 459 2.07 -9.86 14.28
N LYS A 460 0.86 -10.02 13.74
CA LYS A 460 -0.26 -9.09 13.94
C LYS A 460 -0.67 -8.93 15.41
N SER A 461 -0.57 -9.97 16.25
CA SER A 461 -0.94 -9.85 17.67
C SER A 461 -0.10 -8.84 18.45
N PHE A 462 1.14 -8.56 18.02
CA PHE A 462 1.95 -7.49 18.61
C PHE A 462 1.49 -6.11 18.14
N TYR A 463 1.12 -5.98 16.86
CA TYR A 463 0.46 -4.79 16.34
C TYR A 463 -0.85 -4.50 17.12
N ASP A 464 -1.68 -5.52 17.36
CA ASP A 464 -2.91 -5.37 18.14
C ASP A 464 -2.62 -5.03 19.61
N PHE A 465 -1.60 -5.65 20.19
CA PHE A 465 -1.16 -5.36 21.56
C PHE A 465 -0.83 -3.87 21.71
N LEU A 466 -0.01 -3.30 20.82
CA LEU A 466 0.37 -1.87 20.88
C LEU A 466 -0.83 -0.91 20.74
N ARG A 467 -1.94 -1.35 20.15
CA ARG A 467 -3.14 -0.52 19.91
C ARG A 467 -4.15 -0.59 21.03
N ASP A 468 -4.13 -1.68 21.80
CA ASP A 468 -5.15 -1.98 22.79
C ASP A 468 -4.65 -1.57 24.19
N PRO A 469 -5.17 -0.46 24.76
CA PRO A 469 -4.75 -0.01 26.09
C PRO A 469 -5.04 -1.03 27.19
N THR A 470 -6.00 -1.95 26.99
CA THR A 470 -6.31 -3.02 27.96
C THR A 470 -5.24 -4.11 27.97
N ARG A 471 -4.49 -4.26 26.87
CA ARG A 471 -3.43 -5.27 26.73
C ARG A 471 -2.05 -4.71 27.01
N SER A 472 -1.72 -3.53 26.47
CA SER A 472 -0.37 -2.97 26.56
C SER A 472 -0.18 -1.90 27.63
N SER A 473 -1.26 -1.44 28.27
CA SER A 473 -1.20 -0.44 29.35
C SER A 473 -0.32 0.77 28.96
N SER A 474 0.76 1.04 29.70
CA SER A 474 1.71 2.13 29.45
C SER A 474 2.44 2.06 28.09
N PHE A 475 2.42 0.92 27.41
CA PHE A 475 3.03 0.75 26.10
C PHE A 475 2.07 1.00 24.93
N CYS A 476 0.80 1.34 25.20
CA CYS A 476 -0.18 1.63 24.16
C CYS A 476 0.19 2.89 23.36
N VAL A 477 0.22 2.77 22.03
CA VAL A 477 0.65 3.84 21.10
C VAL A 477 -0.50 4.53 20.39
N SER A 478 -1.74 4.12 20.71
CA SER A 478 -2.97 4.67 20.17
C SER A 478 -3.73 5.55 21.18
N THR A 479 -3.07 5.96 22.26
CA THR A 479 -3.66 6.86 23.27
C THR A 479 -3.66 8.31 22.80
N PRO A 480 -4.64 9.14 23.22
CA PRO A 480 -4.66 10.58 22.93
C PRO A 480 -3.35 11.30 23.32
N ALA A 481 -2.74 10.91 24.45
CA ALA A 481 -1.47 11.45 24.90
C ALA A 481 -0.31 11.11 23.94
N THR A 482 -0.26 9.89 23.41
CA THR A 482 0.76 9.50 22.44
C THR A 482 0.59 10.25 21.12
N HIS A 483 -0.65 10.41 20.65
CA HIS A 483 -0.93 11.19 19.44
C HIS A 483 -0.59 12.66 19.60
N GLN A 484 -0.86 13.27 20.77
CA GLN A 484 -0.40 14.61 21.10
C GLN A 484 1.13 14.73 21.05
N ASN A 485 1.84 13.79 21.68
CA ASN A 485 3.29 13.78 21.69
C ASN A 485 3.88 13.59 20.28
N LEU A 486 3.22 12.79 19.43
CA LEU A 486 3.60 12.61 18.04
C LEU A 486 3.37 13.88 17.23
N PHE A 487 2.22 14.54 17.39
CA PHE A 487 1.94 15.84 16.79
C PHE A 487 3.02 16.86 17.15
N ASP A 488 3.34 17.01 18.44
CA ASP A 488 4.38 17.95 18.88
C ASP A 488 5.77 17.55 18.36
N CYS A 489 6.06 16.26 18.22
CA CYS A 489 7.29 15.77 17.60
C CYS A 489 7.38 16.14 16.11
N PHE A 490 6.32 15.88 15.34
CA PHE A 490 6.23 16.25 13.94
C PHE A 490 6.34 17.76 13.74
N MET A 491 5.69 18.57 14.58
CA MET A 491 5.85 20.03 14.54
C MET A 491 7.32 20.44 14.75
N ARG A 492 8.03 19.87 15.75
CA ARG A 492 9.45 20.17 15.99
C ARG A 492 10.33 19.76 14.80
N GLN A 493 10.15 18.54 14.29
CA GLN A 493 10.96 18.01 13.19
C GLN A 493 10.69 18.76 11.89
N HIS A 494 9.44 19.13 11.62
CA HIS A 494 9.09 20.00 10.49
C HIS A 494 9.87 21.32 10.55
N HIS A 495 9.85 22.02 11.68
CA HIS A 495 10.58 23.29 11.85
C HIS A 495 12.10 23.12 11.67
N HIS A 496 12.66 22.05 12.25
CA HIS A 496 14.07 21.69 12.11
C HIS A 496 14.47 21.55 10.64
N TYR A 497 13.76 20.72 9.86
CA TYR A 497 14.08 20.55 8.45
C TYR A 497 13.76 21.78 7.60
N ALA A 498 12.64 22.46 7.83
CA ALA A 498 12.25 23.66 7.08
C ALA A 498 13.30 24.78 7.19
N SER A 499 13.97 24.89 8.34
CA SER A 499 15.04 25.88 8.58
C SER A 499 16.27 25.69 7.69
N SER A 500 16.44 24.49 7.14
CA SER A 500 17.58 24.12 6.29
C SER A 500 17.45 24.60 4.85
N TYR A 501 16.29 25.10 4.46
CA TYR A 501 16.00 25.43 3.08
C TYR A 501 15.65 26.90 2.88
N VAL A 502 16.05 27.42 1.74
CA VAL A 502 15.69 28.74 1.23
C VAL A 502 14.99 28.60 -0.11
N VAL A 503 13.97 29.42 -0.33
CA VAL A 503 13.26 29.46 -1.62
C VAL A 503 14.02 30.37 -2.57
N GLN A 504 14.40 29.84 -3.74
CA GLN A 504 15.06 30.60 -4.81
C GLN A 504 14.25 30.43 -6.10
N GLY A 505 13.46 31.44 -6.46
CA GLY A 505 12.47 31.34 -7.54
C GLY A 505 11.43 30.25 -7.23
N THR A 506 11.36 29.24 -8.09
CA THR A 506 10.49 28.05 -7.95
C THR A 506 11.23 26.83 -7.39
N LYS A 507 12.51 26.98 -6.97
CA LYS A 507 13.33 25.90 -6.42
C LYS A 507 13.52 26.06 -4.92
N LEU A 508 13.65 24.93 -4.23
CA LEU A 508 14.05 24.85 -2.84
C LEU A 508 15.52 24.44 -2.78
N VAL A 509 16.37 25.29 -2.22
CA VAL A 509 17.82 25.04 -2.12
C VAL A 509 18.24 24.96 -0.67
N LEU A 510 19.32 24.23 -0.39
CA LEU A 510 19.92 24.23 0.95
C LEU A 510 20.44 25.63 1.29
N LYS A 511 20.28 26.04 2.55
CA LYS A 511 20.74 27.35 3.02
C LYS A 511 22.27 27.46 2.84
N PRO A 512 22.80 28.57 2.29
CA PRO A 512 24.24 28.75 2.13
C PRO A 512 25.00 28.64 3.47
N GLY A 513 26.16 27.99 3.45
CA GLY A 513 27.02 27.83 4.64
C GLY A 513 26.57 26.75 5.63
N MET A 514 25.58 25.91 5.28
CA MET A 514 25.25 24.73 6.08
C MET A 514 26.36 23.67 6.02
N ALA A 515 26.56 22.96 7.13
CA ALA A 515 27.31 21.69 7.13
C ALA A 515 26.62 20.64 6.24
N SER A 516 27.31 19.54 5.92
CA SER A 516 26.78 18.41 5.12
C SER A 516 25.36 18.04 5.55
N SER A 517 24.50 17.63 4.60
CA SER A 517 23.11 17.25 4.85
C SER A 517 22.98 16.19 5.97
N SER A 518 24.00 15.34 6.11
CA SER A 518 24.14 14.34 7.17
C SER A 518 24.00 14.90 8.59
N SER A 519 24.51 16.11 8.85
CA SER A 519 24.53 16.74 10.18
C SER A 519 23.14 17.02 10.78
N SER A 520 22.12 17.11 9.92
CA SER A 520 20.74 17.38 10.32
C SER A 520 19.86 16.13 10.38
N LEU A 521 20.37 14.98 9.94
CA LEU A 521 19.67 13.70 9.95
C LEU A 521 20.00 12.94 11.22
N SER A 522 19.00 12.24 11.75
CA SER A 522 19.23 11.26 12.82
C SER A 522 19.83 9.95 12.28
N TRP A 523 19.54 9.63 11.01
CA TRP A 523 20.05 8.45 10.31
C TRP A 523 20.58 8.81 8.91
N PRO A 524 21.81 9.32 8.80
CA PRO A 524 22.47 9.54 7.51
C PRO A 524 22.96 8.22 6.90
N ARG A 525 23.26 8.22 5.60
CA ARG A 525 23.80 7.08 4.83
C ARG A 525 25.20 7.34 4.30
N GLY A 526 25.73 8.55 4.49
CA GLY A 526 27.15 8.88 4.23
C GLY A 526 27.46 9.31 2.81
N SER A 527 26.44 9.56 1.97
CA SER A 527 26.58 10.20 0.66
C SER A 527 25.78 11.49 0.69
N GLU A 528 26.39 12.61 0.26
CA GLU A 528 25.71 13.90 0.25
C GLU A 528 24.47 13.89 -0.64
N TYR A 529 24.53 13.20 -1.79
CA TYR A 529 23.38 13.00 -2.67
C TYR A 529 22.22 12.29 -1.95
N VAL A 530 22.52 11.17 -1.29
CA VAL A 530 21.53 10.36 -0.59
C VAL A 530 21.00 11.09 0.65
N ASP A 531 21.87 11.75 1.41
CA ASP A 531 21.52 12.43 2.66
C ASP A 531 20.68 13.69 2.39
N SER A 532 21.02 14.47 1.37
CA SER A 532 20.18 15.61 0.96
C SER A 532 18.80 15.17 0.46
N TYR A 533 18.72 14.04 -0.24
CA TYR A 533 17.44 13.41 -0.59
C TYR A 533 16.65 12.97 0.65
N LEU A 534 17.29 12.21 1.56
CA LEU A 534 16.66 11.71 2.80
C LEU A 534 16.10 12.86 3.65
N LYS A 535 16.82 13.97 3.71
CA LYS A 535 16.40 15.18 4.42
C LYS A 535 15.15 15.81 3.80
N MET A 536 15.08 15.90 2.48
CA MET A 536 13.88 16.39 1.79
C MET A 536 12.71 15.43 1.97
N PHE A 537 12.98 14.13 1.88
CA PHE A 537 11.99 13.09 2.08
C PHE A 537 11.40 13.15 3.50
N ALA A 538 12.23 13.20 4.53
CA ALA A 538 11.78 13.31 5.92
C ALA A 538 10.93 14.57 6.14
N PHE A 539 11.39 15.72 5.63
CA PHE A 539 10.64 16.97 5.67
C PHE A 539 9.26 16.80 5.03
N PHE A 540 9.22 16.31 3.79
CA PHE A 540 8.00 16.11 3.04
C PHE A 540 7.03 15.13 3.73
N SER A 541 7.50 13.96 4.17
CA SER A 541 6.67 12.95 4.85
C SER A 541 6.06 13.46 6.15
N ILE A 542 6.80 14.24 6.93
CA ILE A 542 6.27 14.88 8.15
C ILE A 542 5.21 15.92 7.77
N SER A 543 5.49 16.79 6.80
CA SER A 543 4.53 17.78 6.32
C SER A 543 3.23 17.14 5.85
N LEU A 544 3.35 16.01 5.16
CA LEU A 544 2.22 15.22 4.70
C LEU A 544 1.40 14.59 5.82
N SER A 545 2.05 14.29 6.94
CA SER A 545 1.37 13.76 8.13
C SER A 545 0.59 14.88 8.87
N LEU A 546 0.96 16.14 8.66
CA LEU A 546 0.35 17.31 9.32
C LEU A 546 -0.65 18.07 8.43
N SER A 547 -0.73 17.75 7.13
CA SER A 547 -1.56 18.46 6.17
C SER A 547 -3.01 17.94 6.13
N HIS A 548 -3.91 18.72 5.52
CA HIS A 548 -5.36 18.47 5.48
C HIS A 548 -5.77 17.19 4.75
N ASP A 549 -4.91 16.71 3.87
CA ASP A 549 -5.05 15.51 3.07
C ASP A 549 -4.57 14.24 3.81
N SER A 550 -4.09 14.38 5.06
CA SER A 550 -3.57 13.27 5.85
C SER A 550 -4.64 12.54 6.69
N PRO A 551 -4.61 11.19 6.74
CA PRO A 551 -5.34 10.44 7.77
C PRO A 551 -4.95 10.87 9.19
N TRP A 552 -3.68 11.21 9.41
CA TRP A 552 -3.15 11.67 10.69
C TRP A 552 -3.82 12.94 11.19
N LEU A 553 -4.13 13.88 10.29
CA LEU A 553 -4.76 15.12 10.71
C LEU A 553 -6.15 14.85 11.30
N ARG A 554 -6.93 13.89 10.79
CA ARG A 554 -8.23 13.54 11.39
C ARG A 554 -8.06 13.11 12.85
N THR A 555 -7.12 12.21 13.10
CA THR A 555 -6.77 11.77 14.45
C THR A 555 -6.31 12.94 15.31
N PHE A 556 -5.41 13.79 14.81
CA PHE A 556 -4.94 14.96 15.55
C PHE A 556 -6.07 15.94 15.84
N LEU A 557 -6.93 16.23 14.88
CA LEU A 557 -8.09 17.08 15.10
C LEU A 557 -8.89 16.51 16.27
N GLU A 558 -9.24 15.23 16.28
CA GLU A 558 -10.03 14.62 17.36
C GLU A 558 -9.38 14.72 18.76
N VAL A 559 -8.07 14.50 18.87
CA VAL A 559 -7.40 14.30 20.18
C VAL A 559 -6.54 15.46 20.66
N VAL A 560 -6.03 16.31 19.76
CA VAL A 560 -5.12 17.42 20.07
C VAL A 560 -5.93 18.65 20.46
N PRO A 561 -5.64 19.34 21.59
CA PRO A 561 -6.33 20.56 21.97
C PRO A 561 -6.19 21.67 20.92
N SER A 562 -7.24 22.47 20.73
CA SER A 562 -7.29 23.55 19.72
C SER A 562 -6.10 24.52 19.80
N ARG A 563 -5.62 24.83 21.02
CA ARG A 563 -4.44 25.69 21.23
C ARG A 563 -3.16 25.08 20.64
N SER A 564 -2.99 23.76 20.71
CA SER A 564 -1.86 23.06 20.09
C SER A 564 -2.03 22.96 18.58
N LEU A 565 -3.26 22.72 18.11
CA LEU A 565 -3.58 22.67 16.67
C LEU A 565 -3.31 23.99 15.95
N GLN A 566 -3.44 25.14 16.63
CA GLN A 566 -3.10 26.46 16.06
C GLN A 566 -1.66 26.55 15.53
N LYS A 567 -0.73 25.75 16.08
CA LYS A 567 0.64 25.69 15.59
C LYS A 567 0.73 25.22 14.13
N LEU A 568 -0.28 24.53 13.60
CA LEU A 568 -0.33 24.17 12.18
C LEU A 568 -0.27 25.39 11.25
N ALA A 569 -0.75 26.56 11.71
CA ALA A 569 -0.64 27.81 10.95
C ALA A 569 0.81 28.29 10.77
N GLU A 570 1.76 27.79 11.56
CA GLU A 570 3.18 28.13 11.53
C GLU A 570 3.98 27.31 10.49
N LEU A 571 3.35 26.26 9.95
CA LEU A 571 3.97 25.38 8.93
C LEU A 571 4.37 26.17 7.68
N ASP A 572 5.45 25.71 7.06
CA ASP A 572 5.98 26.29 5.82
C ASP A 572 5.40 25.58 4.61
N TYR A 573 4.10 25.77 4.40
CA TYR A 573 3.36 25.13 3.32
C TYR A 573 3.94 25.43 1.94
N ARG A 574 4.55 26.60 1.76
CA ARG A 574 5.25 26.96 0.52
C ARG A 574 6.46 26.06 0.29
N LYS A 575 7.35 25.90 1.28
CA LYS A 575 8.49 24.97 1.14
C LYS A 575 8.03 23.53 0.98
N CYS A 576 6.95 23.12 1.65
CA CYS A 576 6.38 21.78 1.50
C CYS A 576 5.96 21.52 0.04
N LEU A 577 5.22 22.46 -0.57
CA LEU A 577 4.79 22.35 -1.96
C LEU A 577 5.98 22.30 -2.93
N LEU A 578 6.98 23.16 -2.72
CA LEU A 578 8.19 23.16 -3.55
C LEU A 578 9.02 21.87 -3.38
N GLY A 579 9.16 21.38 -2.16
CA GLY A 579 9.83 20.10 -1.88
C GLY A 579 9.15 18.93 -2.58
N TYR A 580 7.82 18.91 -2.59
CA TYR A 580 7.04 17.92 -3.32
C TYR A 580 7.29 17.97 -4.83
N ILE A 581 7.29 19.17 -5.42
CA ILE A 581 7.62 19.39 -6.84
C ILE A 581 9.05 18.91 -7.15
N MET A 582 10.00 19.15 -6.25
CA MET A 582 11.40 18.76 -6.48
C MET A 582 11.65 17.25 -6.38
N LEU A 583 10.96 16.58 -5.46
CA LEU A 583 11.01 15.13 -5.37
C LEU A 583 10.39 14.52 -6.62
N ASN A 584 9.16 14.90 -6.95
CA ASN A 584 8.41 14.20 -7.99
C ASN A 584 8.81 14.67 -9.40
N GLY A 585 9.05 15.96 -9.61
CA GLY A 585 9.21 16.58 -10.91
C GLY A 585 7.92 17.25 -11.38
N ILE A 586 7.95 17.86 -12.57
CA ILE A 586 6.78 18.47 -13.22
C ILE A 586 6.10 17.44 -14.14
N GLY A 587 4.77 17.47 -14.20
CA GLY A 587 3.95 16.63 -15.07
C GLY A 587 2.88 15.85 -14.32
N VAL A 588 2.24 14.92 -15.03
CA VAL A 588 1.21 14.03 -14.47
C VAL A 588 1.90 12.89 -13.73
N PHE A 589 1.76 12.88 -12.41
CA PHE A 589 2.20 11.77 -11.58
C PHE A 589 1.08 10.74 -11.55
N SER A 590 1.46 9.48 -11.80
CA SER A 590 0.55 8.37 -12.05
C SER A 590 -0.64 8.30 -11.07
N LYS A 591 -1.73 7.62 -11.48
CA LYS A 591 -2.92 7.23 -10.67
C LYS A 591 -2.64 6.56 -9.30
N SER A 592 -1.38 6.43 -8.86
CA SER A 592 -0.95 5.77 -7.62
C SER A 592 -0.22 6.69 -6.61
N CYS A 593 0.18 7.92 -7.01
CA CYS A 593 0.61 8.93 -6.05
C CYS A 593 -0.64 9.68 -5.60
N LEU A 594 -1.16 9.29 -4.44
CA LEU A 594 -2.47 9.67 -3.94
C LEU A 594 -2.31 10.15 -2.52
N ILE A 595 -2.53 11.43 -2.27
CA ILE A 595 -2.57 12.00 -0.93
C ILE A 595 -3.92 12.70 -0.82
N GLY A 596 -4.66 12.48 0.27
CA GLY A 596 -5.98 13.09 0.45
C GLY A 596 -7.13 12.13 0.26
N LEU A 597 -8.14 12.33 1.09
CA LEU A 597 -9.16 11.39 1.57
C LEU A 597 -9.59 10.30 0.57
N SER A 598 -8.86 9.19 0.66
CA SER A 598 -9.14 7.87 0.10
C SER A 598 -8.92 7.67 -1.42
N LYS A 599 -7.72 8.04 -1.87
CA LYS A 599 -6.92 7.34 -2.90
C LYS A 599 -7.68 6.76 -4.12
N ALA A 600 -7.99 7.66 -5.08
CA ALA A 600 -8.14 7.35 -6.52
C ALA A 600 -7.80 8.51 -7.48
N GLY A 601 -7.36 9.69 -7.03
CA GLY A 601 -7.05 10.84 -7.87
C GLY A 601 -5.76 10.85 -8.71
N ILE A 602 -5.63 11.90 -9.53
CA ILE A 602 -4.48 12.22 -10.38
C ILE A 602 -3.88 13.53 -9.86
N SER A 603 -2.58 13.52 -9.54
CA SER A 603 -1.82 14.74 -9.24
C SER A 603 -1.10 15.23 -10.49
N ILE A 604 -1.38 16.46 -10.90
CA ILE A 604 -0.68 17.20 -11.93
C ILE A 604 0.19 18.25 -11.23
N ILE A 605 1.49 18.14 -11.42
CA ILE A 605 2.44 19.05 -10.78
C ILE A 605 2.97 20.01 -11.83
N ASN A 606 2.90 21.31 -11.53
CA ASN A 606 3.43 22.39 -12.35
C ASN A 606 4.39 23.26 -11.53
N GLU A 607 4.98 24.26 -12.17
CA GLU A 607 5.85 25.22 -11.49
C GLU A 607 5.06 25.94 -10.38
N GLY A 608 5.41 25.65 -9.13
CA GLY A 608 4.79 26.26 -7.95
C GLY A 608 3.35 25.83 -7.65
N SER A 609 2.81 24.80 -8.32
CA SER A 609 1.46 24.32 -8.07
C SER A 609 1.30 22.80 -8.19
N GLU A 610 0.32 22.26 -7.47
CA GLU A 610 -0.13 20.88 -7.57
C GLU A 610 -1.65 20.87 -7.69
N LEU A 611 -2.17 20.22 -8.72
CA LEU A 611 -3.60 19.98 -8.93
C LEU A 611 -3.93 18.52 -8.69
N ILE A 612 -4.97 18.25 -7.93
CA ILE A 612 -5.44 16.92 -7.56
C ILE A 612 -6.87 16.77 -8.09
N GLN A 613 -7.12 15.70 -8.83
CA GLN A 613 -8.44 15.40 -9.37
C GLN A 613 -8.86 14.01 -8.93
N LEU A 614 -10.00 13.85 -8.29
CA LEU A 614 -10.45 12.53 -7.85
C LEU A 614 -11.09 11.75 -9.01
N LYS A 615 -10.49 10.62 -9.38
CA LYS A 615 -11.00 9.75 -10.45
C LYS A 615 -12.26 8.97 -10.05
N ASP A 616 -12.46 8.72 -8.77
CA ASP A 616 -13.59 7.94 -8.25
C ASP A 616 -14.26 8.71 -7.11
N TYR A 617 -15.27 9.50 -7.47
CA TYR A 617 -16.00 10.35 -6.52
C TYR A 617 -16.65 9.58 -5.38
N ASN A 618 -16.97 8.28 -5.54
CA ASN A 618 -17.52 7.46 -4.46
C ASN A 618 -16.60 7.36 -3.24
N LYS A 619 -15.32 7.64 -3.43
CA LYS A 619 -14.31 7.62 -2.37
C LYS A 619 -14.20 8.95 -1.63
N PHE A 620 -14.80 10.01 -2.17
CA PHE A 620 -14.89 11.29 -1.48
C PHE A 620 -16.13 11.32 -0.61
N ASP A 621 -15.92 11.58 0.67
CA ASP A 621 -17.00 11.88 1.61
C ASP A 621 -17.09 13.40 1.77
N PRO A 622 -18.08 14.07 1.14
CA PRO A 622 -18.23 15.51 1.20
C PRO A 622 -18.53 16.01 2.62
N GLU A 623 -19.24 15.22 3.44
CA GLU A 623 -19.62 15.62 4.79
C GLU A 623 -18.40 15.63 5.71
N ILE A 624 -17.60 14.56 5.69
CA ILE A 624 -16.37 14.49 6.48
C ILE A 624 -15.37 15.55 6.01
N PHE A 625 -15.27 15.80 4.70
CA PHE A 625 -14.39 16.83 4.16
C PHE A 625 -14.80 18.23 4.62
N LEU A 626 -16.09 18.60 4.49
CA LEU A 626 -16.58 19.91 4.92
C LEU A 626 -16.43 20.10 6.43
N ALA A 627 -16.73 19.09 7.25
CA ALA A 627 -16.53 19.15 8.70
C ALA A 627 -15.07 19.39 9.09
N MET A 628 -14.12 18.80 8.35
CA MET A 628 -12.70 19.07 8.51
C MET A 628 -12.35 20.52 8.15
N VAL A 629 -12.84 21.03 7.02
CA VAL A 629 -12.61 22.43 6.58
C VAL A 629 -13.12 23.42 7.62
N GLU A 630 -14.36 23.26 8.09
CA GLU A 630 -14.95 24.11 9.13
C GLU A 630 -14.12 24.11 10.41
N ARG A 631 -13.57 22.94 10.77
CA ARG A 631 -12.73 22.81 11.95
C ARG A 631 -11.39 23.52 11.78
N LEU A 632 -10.76 23.39 10.61
CA LEU A 632 -9.52 24.10 10.29
C LEU A 632 -9.72 25.62 10.33
N GLU A 633 -10.84 26.11 9.83
CA GLU A 633 -11.20 27.53 9.85
C GLU A 633 -11.43 28.03 11.28
N ARG A 634 -12.22 27.28 12.08
CA ARG A 634 -12.50 27.61 13.49
C ARG A 634 -11.25 27.67 14.35
N VAL A 635 -10.27 26.81 14.10
CA VAL A 635 -8.98 26.82 14.82
C VAL A 635 -8.07 27.95 14.30
N GLY A 636 -8.35 28.53 13.14
CA GLY A 636 -7.59 29.64 12.55
C GLY A 636 -6.39 29.21 11.70
N ILE A 637 -6.35 27.93 11.29
CA ILE A 637 -5.28 27.36 10.45
C ILE A 637 -5.42 27.83 8.99
N ILE A 638 -6.68 27.97 8.55
CA ILE A 638 -7.03 28.47 7.22
C ILE A 638 -7.85 29.75 7.35
N ARG A 639 -7.75 30.61 6.34
CA ARG A 639 -8.56 31.83 6.22
C ARG A 639 -9.04 31.99 4.80
N SER A 640 -10.26 32.45 4.61
CA SER A 640 -10.80 32.76 3.29
C SER A 640 -9.86 33.69 2.51
N TYR A 641 -9.54 33.32 1.27
CA TYR A 641 -8.68 34.11 0.41
C TYR A 641 -9.53 34.89 -0.59
N HIS A 642 -9.42 36.21 -0.53
CA HIS A 642 -10.08 37.15 -1.44
C HIS A 642 -9.02 37.79 -2.34
N PRO A 643 -8.84 37.29 -3.57
CA PRO A 643 -7.91 37.90 -4.51
C PRO A 643 -8.34 39.35 -4.79
N GLN A 644 -7.37 40.28 -4.80
CA GLN A 644 -7.62 41.70 -5.07
C GLN A 644 -7.95 41.85 -6.57
N PHE A 645 -9.23 41.87 -6.94
CA PHE A 645 -9.62 42.06 -8.34
C PHE A 645 -10.11 43.48 -8.62
N GLY A 646 -9.39 44.18 -9.49
CA GLY A 646 -9.95 45.19 -10.39
C GLY A 646 -10.51 44.50 -11.66
N SER A 647 -11.56 43.67 -11.54
CA SER A 647 -12.39 43.20 -12.66
C SER A 647 -13.57 42.37 -12.13
N SER A 648 -14.78 42.74 -12.53
CA SER A 648 -16.09 42.39 -11.94
C SER A 648 -16.57 40.94 -12.13
N ARG A 649 -15.72 39.99 -12.56
CA ARG A 649 -16.14 38.58 -12.80
C ARG A 649 -15.80 37.59 -11.67
N VAL A 650 -15.00 37.98 -10.69
CA VAL A 650 -14.62 37.09 -9.57
C VAL A 650 -15.51 37.28 -8.33
N ALA A 651 -16.14 38.45 -8.22
CA ALA A 651 -17.09 38.76 -7.15
C ALA A 651 -18.32 37.84 -7.13
N SER A 652 -18.70 37.24 -8.27
CA SER A 652 -19.81 36.28 -8.36
C SER A 652 -19.46 34.85 -7.90
N ILE A 653 -18.20 34.58 -7.54
CA ILE A 653 -17.71 33.26 -7.09
C ILE A 653 -17.53 33.24 -5.56
N LEU A 654 -17.87 34.27 -4.78
CA LEU A 654 -17.57 34.26 -3.35
C LEU A 654 -18.84 34.47 -2.52
N HIS A 655 -19.53 33.37 -2.20
CA HIS A 655 -20.48 33.31 -1.10
C HIS A 655 -19.96 32.38 0.00
N ALA A 656 -19.95 32.91 1.22
CA ALA A 656 -19.43 32.28 2.43
C ALA A 656 -20.05 30.90 2.70
N VAL A 657 -19.18 29.95 3.08
CA VAL A 657 -19.52 28.65 3.66
C VAL A 657 -20.09 28.87 5.05
N SER A 658 -21.34 29.32 5.14
CA SER A 658 -22.03 29.31 6.43
C SER A 658 -23.43 28.70 6.41
N ARG A 659 -24.06 28.43 5.26
CA ARG A 659 -25.35 27.69 5.16
C ARG A 659 -25.63 27.07 3.77
N GLN A 660 -24.71 26.34 3.15
CA GLN A 660 -25.00 25.64 1.89
C GLN A 660 -25.57 24.24 2.12
N ARG A 661 -26.63 23.90 1.36
CA ARG A 661 -27.19 22.54 1.28
C ARG A 661 -26.15 21.64 0.59
N LEU A 662 -25.96 20.40 1.05
CA LEU A 662 -25.08 19.38 0.44
C LEU A 662 -25.42 19.06 -1.04
N SER A 663 -26.51 19.59 -1.58
CA SER A 663 -26.95 19.43 -2.98
C SER A 663 -26.22 20.39 -3.93
N GLY A 664 -25.62 19.86 -5.00
CA GLY A 664 -25.05 20.63 -6.10
C GLY A 664 -23.57 20.97 -5.94
N LYS A 665 -23.15 22.07 -6.57
CA LYS A 665 -21.74 22.49 -6.65
C LYS A 665 -21.30 23.28 -5.42
N ASN A 666 -20.24 22.80 -4.77
CA ASN A 666 -19.57 23.41 -3.62
C ASN A 666 -18.11 23.72 -3.97
N PHE A 667 -17.55 24.77 -3.39
CA PHE A 667 -16.12 25.10 -3.54
C PHE A 667 -15.62 25.93 -2.36
N GLY A 668 -14.31 25.95 -2.19
CA GLY A 668 -13.64 26.76 -1.19
C GLY A 668 -12.31 27.29 -1.70
N LEU A 669 -11.97 28.50 -1.24
CA LEU A 669 -10.74 29.19 -1.60
C LEU A 669 -10.11 29.79 -0.35
N TYR A 670 -9.01 29.21 0.08
CA TYR A 670 -8.39 29.48 1.37
C TYR A 670 -6.90 29.79 1.23
N LYS A 671 -6.40 30.60 2.15
CA LYS A 671 -4.98 30.76 2.42
C LYS A 671 -4.58 29.79 3.52
N LEU A 672 -3.63 28.91 3.22
CA LEU A 672 -3.08 27.90 4.12
C LEU A 672 -1.77 28.43 4.72
N GLY A 673 -1.73 28.69 6.03
CA GLY A 673 -0.58 29.30 6.71
C GLY A 673 -0.50 30.83 6.62
N HIS A 674 0.63 31.40 7.04
CA HIS A 674 0.81 32.85 7.19
C HIS A 674 2.01 33.42 6.40
N GLY A 675 1.91 34.70 6.02
CA GLY A 675 3.01 35.42 5.38
C GLY A 675 3.54 34.77 4.09
N ASP A 676 4.86 34.73 3.97
CA ASP A 676 5.64 34.14 2.86
C ASP A 676 5.68 32.60 2.86
N ARG A 677 5.27 31.98 3.96
CA ARG A 677 5.15 30.52 4.17
C ARG A 677 3.85 29.94 3.64
N SER A 678 2.90 30.80 3.29
CA SER A 678 1.57 30.39 2.89
C SER A 678 1.46 29.91 1.44
N VAL A 679 0.46 29.09 1.19
CA VAL A 679 0.00 28.74 -0.17
C VAL A 679 -1.50 28.99 -0.28
N ILE A 680 -1.99 29.08 -1.51
CA ILE A 680 -3.41 29.16 -1.81
C ILE A 680 -3.91 27.73 -2.03
N TRP A 681 -4.96 27.37 -1.30
CA TRP A 681 -5.65 26.09 -1.42
C TRP A 681 -7.04 26.35 -1.98
N TYR A 682 -7.32 25.75 -3.13
CA TYR A 682 -8.62 25.77 -3.76
C TYR A 682 -9.16 24.35 -3.84
N TRP A 683 -10.45 24.18 -3.62
CA TRP A 683 -11.15 22.93 -3.87
C TRP A 683 -12.54 23.21 -4.40
N GLU A 684 -13.07 22.28 -5.19
CA GLU A 684 -14.47 22.26 -5.61
C GLU A 684 -14.96 20.83 -5.82
N PHE A 685 -16.23 20.60 -5.54
CA PHE A 685 -16.90 19.36 -5.86
C PHE A 685 -18.35 19.59 -6.22
N ASP A 686 -18.95 18.59 -6.83
CA ASP A 686 -20.34 18.62 -7.21
C ASP A 686 -20.95 17.25 -6.92
N THR A 687 -21.94 17.20 -6.04
CA THR A 687 -22.59 15.95 -5.63
C THR A 687 -23.46 15.38 -6.75
N GLU A 688 -23.98 16.23 -7.64
CA GLU A 688 -24.81 15.81 -8.78
C GLU A 688 -23.94 15.32 -9.94
N LYS A 689 -22.88 16.08 -10.27
CA LYS A 689 -21.93 15.72 -11.34
C LYS A 689 -20.84 14.76 -10.90
N ARG A 690 -20.78 14.43 -9.60
CA ARG A 690 -19.89 13.43 -8.99
C ARG A 690 -18.42 13.64 -9.35
N TYR A 691 -17.90 14.83 -9.07
CA TYR A 691 -16.46 15.12 -9.17
C TYR A 691 -15.96 15.90 -7.95
N PHE A 692 -14.68 15.73 -7.63
CA PHE A 692 -13.94 16.54 -6.64
C PHE A 692 -12.58 16.89 -7.24
N HIS A 693 -12.25 18.18 -7.24
CA HIS A 693 -10.96 18.70 -7.65
C HIS A 693 -10.41 19.64 -6.57
N GLU A 694 -9.10 19.65 -6.39
CA GLU A 694 -8.43 20.61 -5.54
C GLU A 694 -7.07 20.99 -6.12
N PHE A 695 -6.52 22.11 -5.70
CA PHE A 695 -5.12 22.44 -5.98
C PHE A 695 -4.51 23.29 -4.89
N ARG A 696 -3.18 23.22 -4.80
CA ARG A 696 -2.33 24.07 -3.96
C ARG A 696 -1.39 24.85 -4.85
N THR A 697 -1.22 26.15 -4.59
CA THR A 697 -0.37 26.99 -5.44
C THR A 697 0.24 28.18 -4.72
N VAL A 698 1.39 28.63 -5.22
CA VAL A 698 2.00 29.93 -4.88
C VAL A 698 1.45 31.08 -5.74
N ASN A 699 0.89 30.80 -6.92
CA ASN A 699 0.32 31.77 -7.85
C ASN A 699 -1.08 31.34 -8.32
N TYR A 700 -2.12 31.89 -7.68
CA TYR A 700 -3.50 31.51 -7.96
C TYR A 700 -3.98 31.88 -9.35
N GLU A 701 -3.63 33.05 -9.88
CA GLU A 701 -4.14 33.51 -11.18
C GLU A 701 -3.65 32.62 -12.32
N GLU A 702 -2.35 32.36 -12.36
CA GLU A 702 -1.71 31.48 -13.33
C GLU A 702 -2.22 30.05 -13.22
N THR A 703 -2.30 29.53 -11.99
CA THR A 703 -2.79 28.16 -11.76
C THR A 703 -4.27 28.03 -12.10
N MET A 704 -5.09 29.04 -11.80
CA MET A 704 -6.52 29.02 -12.12
C MET A 704 -6.76 29.16 -13.64
N ALA A 705 -5.95 29.93 -14.35
CA ALA A 705 -5.98 29.99 -15.81
C ALA A 705 -5.65 28.62 -16.43
N PHE A 706 -4.56 27.99 -15.97
CA PHE A 706 -4.19 26.64 -16.36
C PHE A 706 -5.28 25.62 -16.00
N TYR A 707 -5.75 25.65 -14.76
CA TYR A 707 -6.79 24.76 -14.26
C TYR A 707 -8.07 24.89 -15.10
N LYS A 708 -8.52 26.09 -15.42
CA LYS A 708 -9.69 26.28 -16.30
C LYS A 708 -9.46 25.74 -17.71
N ALA A 709 -8.26 25.90 -18.26
CA ALA A 709 -7.92 25.34 -19.57
C ALA A 709 -7.93 23.80 -19.56
N GLU A 710 -7.34 23.19 -18.51
CA GLU A 710 -7.19 21.74 -18.40
C GLU A 710 -8.45 21.02 -17.89
N LYS A 711 -9.20 21.65 -16.98
CA LYS A 711 -10.40 21.07 -16.34
C LYS A 711 -11.46 20.66 -17.37
N PHE A 712 -11.58 21.40 -18.47
CA PHE A 712 -12.59 21.19 -19.50
C PHE A 712 -12.08 20.49 -20.77
N THR A 713 -10.77 20.58 -21.07
CA THR A 713 -10.16 19.86 -22.22
C THR A 713 -10.10 18.34 -22.04
N MET A 714 -10.35 17.81 -20.83
CA MET A 714 -10.41 16.35 -20.57
C MET A 714 -11.79 15.72 -20.74
N TRP A 715 -12.84 16.51 -21.03
CA TRP A 715 -14.19 15.99 -21.30
C TRP A 715 -14.40 15.73 -22.80
N ASP A 716 -13.58 16.31 -23.67
CA ASP A 716 -13.49 15.97 -25.09
C ASP A 716 -12.40 14.91 -25.30
N PHE A 717 -12.82 13.63 -25.27
CA PHE A 717 -11.94 12.47 -25.48
C PHE A 717 -11.18 12.53 -26.83
N ASP A 718 -11.72 13.24 -27.82
CA ASP A 718 -11.16 13.37 -29.17
C ASP A 718 -9.99 14.38 -29.26
N GLU A 719 -9.99 15.44 -28.45
CA GLU A 719 -8.96 16.50 -28.53
C GLU A 719 -7.63 16.05 -27.90
N LEU A 720 -7.67 15.18 -26.88
CA LEU A 720 -6.48 14.59 -26.25
C LEU A 720 -5.73 13.62 -27.19
N GLN A 721 -6.45 12.89 -28.04
CA GLN A 721 -5.85 12.08 -29.11
C GLN A 721 -5.25 12.99 -30.18
N HIS A 722 -5.95 14.07 -30.54
CA HIS A 722 -5.48 15.03 -31.53
C HIS A 722 -4.22 15.78 -31.08
N ARG A 723 -4.15 16.25 -29.83
CA ARG A 723 -2.97 16.93 -29.27
C ARG A 723 -1.76 16.01 -29.10
N ARG A 724 -1.96 14.70 -28.88
CA ARG A 724 -0.88 13.70 -28.93
C ARG A 724 -0.37 13.51 -30.37
N ALA A 725 -1.27 13.40 -31.35
CA ALA A 725 -0.90 13.31 -32.76
C ALA A 725 -0.17 14.57 -33.27
N VAL A 726 -0.54 15.76 -32.77
CA VAL A 726 0.10 17.04 -33.13
C VAL A 726 1.47 17.22 -32.43
N LYS A 727 1.62 16.75 -31.18
CA LYS A 727 2.94 16.75 -30.51
C LYS A 727 3.93 15.77 -31.12
N ASP A 728 3.47 14.61 -31.61
CA ASP A 728 4.33 13.66 -32.31
C ASP A 728 4.72 14.14 -33.72
N LYS A 729 3.82 14.85 -34.42
CA LYS A 729 4.13 15.50 -35.71
C LYS A 729 5.14 16.65 -35.61
N HIS A 730 5.25 17.34 -34.47
CA HIS A 730 6.27 18.38 -34.27
C HIS A 730 7.65 17.83 -33.88
N ARG A 731 7.78 16.52 -33.66
CA ARG A 731 9.06 15.87 -33.32
C ARG A 731 9.78 15.27 -34.53
N ASP A 732 9.08 15.04 -35.64
CA ASP A 732 9.66 14.64 -36.92
C ASP A 732 9.52 15.77 -37.94
N GLY A 733 10.50 16.68 -37.95
CA GLY A 733 10.66 17.64 -39.02
C GLY A 733 11.36 16.99 -40.22
N ARG A 734 10.62 16.71 -41.29
CA ARG A 734 11.13 16.77 -42.68
C ARG A 734 10.07 17.34 -43.63
N GLU A 735 10.53 18.30 -44.41
CA GLU A 735 9.84 19.11 -45.41
C GLU A 735 9.14 18.29 -46.50
N VAL A 736 8.01 18.79 -47.01
CA VAL A 736 7.75 18.86 -48.46
C VAL A 736 7.05 20.17 -48.81
N THR A 737 7.64 20.86 -49.77
CA THR A 737 7.27 22.10 -50.45
C THR A 737 6.11 21.97 -51.43
N GLU A 738 5.44 23.11 -51.66
CA GLU A 738 4.85 23.62 -52.91
C GLU A 738 3.51 23.13 -53.49
N GLN A 739 2.69 24.16 -53.79
CA GLN A 739 1.85 24.36 -54.98
C GLN A 739 0.62 23.45 -55.19
N GLN A 740 -0.60 23.99 -55.18
CA GLN A 740 -1.21 24.73 -56.31
C GLN A 740 -2.65 25.20 -55.98
N LYS A 741 -2.98 26.38 -56.54
CA LYS A 741 -4.31 27.00 -56.67
C LYS A 741 -5.33 26.09 -57.38
N GLY A 742 -6.62 26.21 -57.00
CA GLY A 742 -7.71 25.93 -57.95
C GLY A 742 -9.13 25.87 -57.37
N ARG A 743 -9.89 26.95 -57.61
CA ARG A 743 -11.31 26.98 -58.03
C ARG A 743 -12.42 26.35 -57.17
N SER A 744 -13.20 27.25 -56.56
CA SER A 744 -14.57 27.66 -56.97
C SER A 744 -15.71 26.63 -57.07
N ASP A 745 -16.75 26.99 -56.33
CA ASP A 745 -18.17 27.08 -56.72
C ASP A 745 -19.16 25.94 -56.38
N ASP A 746 -20.17 26.41 -55.63
CA ASP A 746 -21.62 26.30 -55.86
C ASP A 746 -22.40 25.02 -55.52
N LYS A 747 -23.20 25.19 -54.45
CA LYS A 747 -24.68 25.31 -54.47
C LYS A 747 -25.59 24.08 -54.32
N ASP A 748 -26.67 24.43 -53.61
CA ASP A 748 -28.05 23.92 -53.61
C ASP A 748 -28.27 22.52 -53.01
N GLY A 749 -29.25 22.26 -52.14
CA GLY A 749 -30.41 23.05 -51.73
C GLY A 749 -31.60 22.11 -51.48
N LEU A 750 -32.53 22.56 -50.64
CA LEU A 750 -33.90 22.07 -50.42
C LEU A 750 -34.13 20.83 -49.53
N ASP A 751 -34.32 21.13 -48.25
CA ASP A 751 -35.61 21.08 -47.53
C ASP A 751 -36.79 20.36 -48.21
N ASP A 752 -37.41 19.39 -47.53
CA ASP A 752 -38.77 19.60 -47.00
C ASP A 752 -39.30 18.42 -46.16
N SER A 753 -39.95 18.81 -45.06
CA SER A 753 -41.17 18.22 -44.50
C SER A 753 -41.14 17.07 -43.46
N VAL A 754 -41.02 17.45 -42.17
CA VAL A 754 -42.18 17.62 -41.23
C VAL A 754 -42.95 16.36 -40.71
N ILE A 755 -42.73 16.13 -39.40
CA ILE A 755 -43.69 15.91 -38.27
C ILE A 755 -43.71 14.54 -37.55
N PRO A 756 -43.88 14.56 -36.20
CA PRO A 756 -43.23 13.66 -35.23
C PRO A 756 -44.21 12.89 -34.35
N LEU A 757 -43.73 11.99 -33.48
CA LEU A 757 -44.41 11.71 -32.21
C LEU A 757 -43.48 11.10 -31.16
N ALA A 758 -43.74 11.53 -29.93
CA ALA A 758 -42.92 11.46 -28.74
C ALA A 758 -43.26 10.28 -27.81
N MET A 759 -42.55 10.27 -26.68
CA MET A 759 -42.79 9.64 -25.37
C MET A 759 -42.08 8.31 -25.13
N VAL A 760 -41.40 8.09 -24.01
CA VAL A 760 -41.04 8.89 -22.81
C VAL A 760 -39.78 8.21 -22.23
#